data_AF-A0A060STA5-F1
#
_entry.id   AF-A0A060STA5-F1
#
_cell.length_a   1.000
_cell.length_b   1.000
_cell.length_c   1.000
_cell.angle_alpha   90.00
_cell.angle_beta   90.00
_cell.angle_gamma   90.00
#
_symmetry.space_group_name_H-M   'P 1'
#
loop_
_entity.id
_entity.type
_entity.pdbx_description
1 polymer ?
#
loop_
_entity_poly.entity_id
_entity_poly.type
_entity_poly.pdbx_seq_one_letter_code
_entity_poly.pdbx_strand_id
1 'polypeptide(L)'
;MVNDLKRKRGTDVAPQTKRLHQQQHDAGDEAEAYSSAAESDASMGSASDHEANGDDWHGLDGDQDTKQDQTNDHTGHSGSHIVKPPTGEELRKIKDATDLYRSTFFKLQIDALLPNVRPKYNHAQPLEAFLLALHKLLMNMPSVSPQHPLHASRTLSQKGVAVPYVRPLPTEDTNWKVSFEKPSEIVLAGSWATKTAVKAKDGAKYEVDVAVEMPPALFQEKDYMNARVFQKRAYYLAVVASAIAENAGLPCELFYESTSGDPRRTTLVLRSKCDGSPTDFSKLNAQIRIVPYIGQSPIPLQRLSPARSNIKTAAQEDESREDPTPLYNTTFMLMTTPKSHLLSIHHLKQSVPAFVDALALLRVWANQRGYGVGSRMCVRGFEGKGMWWASILDLVVNGEEPPPVSLGKGGTKRKPLGKGLSSYQLFKAALDFLARHNFHEEGVFVKAKDGHRFPPGSYSSHEAVFVDSTSSVNLLADVPISSLDLLRYDAQATLEALDHSSISEDPFQTVFLKEHRDMFARFDIVVRVDLSSAEMRKASAHSVADHGSVYNALMTTLVSTLRRGLGNRAKAIAVLHPTSDIRPLSQAQPANPSVVHIGIILDSEHAFRLVDHGPPAEETESERTKQFREFWGEKAELRRFKDGSIVESVVWEVKNSDERAHIPSMIVRHLLKRHFSIGGDAVQTWQSQYDGLLRVPQSISSTYQTTGAAVGFKAALTAFDTLVKHIKALDDAFPLAVLNVSPACPALRYTDVFVPVAVPVPARSALPKSASYLPAMEIIIEFEKSARWPDDLRAIQKIKLAFFERLATVLMGAVKGLHASVVLGERPERLEIQDEAALDIVTQEGWAFRARIWHDREATLLDRIINDQPHLPKALRRTASGEDARERQAALQAHEVYTRRFIHAPRHHRAIAALCHRFAAFAGTVRITKRWFASHWLLRGHVSEEAVELLCAYVFLRTSAPALGETAASQATSAPSSKERGFAQVVEFLKDWDWTTGLSVPLDNADQASAAAPALRQRLLATLHGLCPNAVVARRITALAKATWECLKGMETGASSVKRIFHHPVDHYDFVVELKTALSPRYYQQLDADPSVWTSKNKYANAVDKDSSPSIMPGFDPVSMLYDDLKFVYTDTVLLFYDPLGGNRIGAVWQPALRTPRPFRVLGGFSSTPVPKIEAKAKEKEKGLVIVNERAIFAEIQRIGSTLTERVVPRSA
;
A
#
# COMPACT_ATOMS: atom_id res chain seq x y z
N MET A 1 31.04 -65.50 5.31
CA MET A 1 30.85 -66.08 6.65
C MET A 1 29.85 -65.16 7.36
N VAL A 2 28.58 -65.55 7.56
CA VAL A 2 28.08 -66.57 8.53
C VAL A 2 28.30 -66.07 9.96
N ASN A 3 27.33 -65.95 10.89
CA ASN A 3 25.85 -66.08 11.00
C ASN A 3 25.47 -65.46 12.38
N ASP A 4 24.24 -65.27 12.88
CA ASP A 4 22.83 -65.08 12.44
C ASP A 4 22.05 -64.64 13.73
N LEU A 5 20.71 -64.50 13.67
CA LEU A 5 19.71 -64.25 14.74
C LEU A 5 19.45 -62.75 15.05
N LYS A 6 18.41 -62.08 14.48
CA LYS A 6 16.92 -62.22 14.56
C LYS A 6 16.33 -61.68 15.88
N ARG A 7 15.18 -60.98 15.92
CA ARG A 7 14.02 -60.92 15.00
C ARG A 7 13.41 -59.50 14.86
N LYS A 8 12.26 -59.35 14.16
CA LYS A 8 12.01 -58.26 13.19
C LYS A 8 10.57 -57.69 13.21
N ARG A 9 10.36 -56.46 12.70
CA ARG A 9 9.05 -55.86 12.32
C ARG A 9 8.61 -56.25 10.89
N GLY A 10 7.31 -56.15 10.59
CA GLY A 10 6.77 -55.70 9.28
C GLY A 10 5.82 -56.65 8.52
N THR A 11 4.56 -56.20 8.36
CA THR A 11 3.65 -56.23 7.15
C THR A 11 3.68 -57.46 6.21
N ASP A 12 2.56 -58.09 5.80
CA ASP A 12 1.44 -57.51 5.01
C ASP A 12 0.23 -58.49 4.80
N VAL A 13 -0.79 -58.05 4.03
CA VAL A 13 -1.82 -58.83 3.24
C VAL A 13 -3.23 -59.09 3.84
N ALA A 14 -4.23 -58.31 3.37
CA ALA A 14 -5.58 -58.65 2.82
C ALA A 14 -6.55 -59.68 3.50
N PRO A 15 -7.77 -59.98 2.97
CA PRO A 15 -8.86 -59.16 2.41
C PRO A 15 -10.24 -59.37 3.11
N GLN A 16 -11.32 -58.87 2.48
CA GLN A 16 -12.77 -58.98 2.82
C GLN A 16 -13.29 -60.32 3.41
N THR A 17 -14.22 -60.28 4.39
CA THR A 17 -15.69 -60.57 4.18
C THR A 17 -16.57 -60.57 5.47
N LYS A 18 -17.84 -60.16 5.28
CA LYS A 18 -19.11 -60.55 5.97
C LYS A 18 -19.30 -60.46 7.51
N ARG A 19 -20.16 -59.49 7.89
CA ARG A 19 -21.39 -59.57 8.74
C ARG A 19 -21.63 -60.77 9.69
N LEU A 20 -21.93 -60.45 10.96
CA LEU A 20 -23.16 -60.74 11.75
C LEU A 20 -23.03 -59.92 13.07
N HIS A 21 -23.90 -58.97 13.47
CA HIS A 21 -25.33 -58.93 13.83
C HIS A 21 -25.65 -59.31 15.30
N GLN A 22 -26.49 -58.47 15.92
CA GLN A 22 -27.30 -58.64 17.15
C GLN A 22 -26.70 -58.52 18.58
N GLN A 23 -27.22 -57.47 19.26
CA GLN A 23 -28.04 -57.50 20.50
C GLN A 23 -27.46 -57.28 21.92
N GLN A 24 -28.29 -56.50 22.65
CA GLN A 24 -28.62 -56.52 24.09
C GLN A 24 -27.67 -55.90 25.14
N HIS A 25 -28.03 -54.67 25.53
CA HIS A 25 -28.63 -54.29 26.83
C HIS A 25 -28.04 -54.78 28.18
N ASP A 26 -28.01 -53.80 29.09
CA ASP A 26 -28.32 -53.82 30.53
C ASP A 26 -27.32 -54.28 31.61
N ALA A 27 -26.89 -53.25 32.37
CA ALA A 27 -27.19 -53.01 33.79
C ALA A 27 -26.30 -53.62 34.91
N GLY A 28 -26.37 -52.97 36.09
CA GLY A 28 -25.56 -53.21 37.30
C GLY A 28 -24.47 -52.13 37.47
N ASP A 29 -24.67 -50.98 38.14
CA ASP A 29 -25.17 -50.71 39.51
C ASP A 29 -24.30 -51.41 40.60
N GLU A 30 -24.01 -50.85 41.78
CA GLU A 30 -24.34 -49.57 42.45
C GLU A 30 -23.40 -49.42 43.67
N ALA A 31 -23.18 -48.21 44.23
CA ALA A 31 -22.99 -48.00 45.69
C ALA A 31 -22.94 -46.49 46.04
N GLU A 32 -23.79 -46.06 46.99
CA GLU A 32 -23.95 -44.66 47.41
C GLU A 32 -23.40 -44.36 48.83
N ALA A 33 -23.19 -43.08 49.14
CA ALA A 33 -23.57 -42.42 50.42
C ALA A 33 -23.25 -40.90 50.30
N TYR A 34 -24.16 -39.91 50.26
CA TYR A 34 -25.32 -39.47 51.08
C TYR A 34 -25.03 -38.38 52.15
N SER A 35 -26.02 -37.48 52.32
CA SER A 35 -26.15 -36.30 53.23
C SER A 35 -25.61 -34.95 52.71
N SER A 36 -26.31 -33.81 52.83
CA SER A 36 -27.73 -33.54 53.24
C SER A 36 -28.12 -32.06 53.08
N ALA A 37 -29.38 -31.78 52.68
CA ALA A 37 -30.27 -30.62 53.06
C ALA A 37 -29.81 -29.14 52.85
N ALA A 38 -30.67 -28.13 52.63
CA ALA A 38 -32.08 -28.02 52.21
C ALA A 38 -32.44 -26.52 51.94
N GLU A 39 -33.65 -26.26 51.38
CA GLU A 39 -34.42 -24.97 51.41
C GLU A 39 -33.84 -23.71 50.73
N SER A 40 -34.61 -22.70 50.27
CA SER A 40 -36.04 -22.49 49.90
C SER A 40 -36.10 -21.19 49.03
N ASP A 41 -36.77 -21.15 47.87
CA ASP A 41 -38.15 -20.68 47.58
C ASP A 41 -38.47 -19.18 47.84
N ALA A 42 -39.48 -18.63 47.13
CA ALA A 42 -40.17 -17.31 47.23
C ALA A 42 -40.00 -16.27 46.08
N SER A 43 -40.87 -16.44 45.05
CA SER A 43 -41.92 -15.49 44.59
C SER A 43 -41.67 -14.02 44.15
N MET A 44 -42.10 -13.76 42.90
CA MET A 44 -43.10 -12.75 42.43
C MET A 44 -42.96 -11.21 42.64
N GLY A 45 -43.14 -10.50 41.51
CA GLY A 45 -43.89 -9.22 41.38
C GLY A 45 -43.10 -8.00 40.88
N SER A 46 -43.68 -6.97 40.24
CA SER A 46 -44.92 -6.80 39.43
C SER A 46 -45.03 -5.32 38.98
N ALA A 47 -45.43 -5.02 37.73
CA ALA A 47 -45.95 -3.70 37.24
C ALA A 47 -44.98 -2.48 37.37
N SER A 48 -45.13 -1.27 36.77
CA SER A 48 -46.00 -0.60 35.76
C SER A 48 -45.34 0.78 35.43
N ASP A 49 -45.62 1.59 34.39
CA ASP A 49 -46.24 1.48 33.04
C ASP A 49 -45.90 2.76 32.21
N HIS A 50 -46.50 2.97 31.02
CA HIS A 50 -46.50 4.18 30.14
C HIS A 50 -45.21 4.45 29.30
N GLU A 51 -45.17 5.05 28.09
CA GLU A 51 -46.12 5.45 26.99
C GLU A 51 -45.22 5.94 25.77
N ALA A 52 -45.63 6.17 24.51
CA ALA A 52 -46.84 5.93 23.70
C ALA A 52 -46.56 6.10 22.17
N ASN A 53 -47.53 5.71 21.34
CA ASN A 53 -47.94 6.21 19.99
C ASN A 53 -47.06 6.20 18.72
N GLY A 54 -47.58 5.50 17.71
CA GLY A 54 -47.97 6.08 16.40
C GLY A 54 -47.29 5.50 15.14
N ASP A 55 -47.98 5.18 14.03
CA ASP A 55 -49.42 4.96 13.77
C ASP A 55 -49.64 4.21 12.42
N ASP A 56 -50.83 3.63 12.26
CA ASP A 56 -51.62 3.47 11.03
C ASP A 56 -51.33 2.46 9.87
N TRP A 57 -52.31 1.54 9.75
CA TRP A 57 -53.20 1.26 8.59
C TRP A 57 -53.17 -0.07 7.80
N HIS A 58 -54.03 -0.99 8.26
CA HIS A 58 -55.13 -1.70 7.54
C HIS A 58 -54.92 -2.47 6.23
N GLY A 59 -55.46 -3.71 6.18
CA GLY A 59 -55.55 -4.48 4.93
C GLY A 59 -56.15 -5.91 4.94
N LEU A 60 -57.11 -6.20 5.84
CA LEU A 60 -58.28 -7.10 5.69
C LEU A 60 -58.16 -8.56 5.16
N ASP A 61 -58.43 -9.49 6.08
CA ASP A 61 -59.41 -10.62 6.05
C ASP A 61 -59.48 -11.64 4.90
N GLY A 62 -59.68 -12.92 5.29
CA GLY A 62 -60.17 -13.95 4.35
C GLY A 62 -60.02 -15.41 4.77
N ASP A 63 -60.28 -15.77 6.04
CA ASP A 63 -60.21 -17.16 6.50
C ASP A 63 -61.54 -17.92 6.25
N GLN A 64 -61.49 -19.16 5.74
CA GLN A 64 -62.57 -20.15 6.00
C GLN A 64 -62.21 -21.61 5.64
N ASP A 65 -62.44 -22.48 6.64
CA ASP A 65 -62.42 -23.94 6.57
C ASP A 65 -63.33 -24.54 5.48
N THR A 66 -62.95 -25.71 4.93
CA THR A 66 -63.65 -26.98 5.25
C THR A 66 -62.97 -28.24 4.70
N LYS A 67 -63.22 -29.37 5.38
CA LYS A 67 -62.63 -30.71 5.15
C LYS A 67 -63.34 -31.47 4.03
N GLN A 68 -62.63 -32.35 3.32
CA GLN A 68 -63.14 -33.71 3.01
C GLN A 68 -62.05 -34.72 2.57
N ASP A 69 -62.42 -35.99 2.71
CA ASP A 69 -61.64 -37.23 2.81
C ASP A 69 -60.71 -37.71 1.66
N GLN A 70 -59.67 -38.46 2.08
CA GLN A 70 -59.26 -39.83 1.66
C GLN A 70 -59.77 -40.35 0.28
N THR A 71 -58.99 -41.03 -0.59
CA THR A 71 -57.89 -42.01 -0.36
C THR A 71 -57.15 -42.37 -1.68
N ASN A 72 -56.08 -43.18 -1.57
CA ASN A 72 -55.44 -44.04 -2.60
C ASN A 72 -54.33 -43.50 -3.55
N ASP A 73 -53.10 -43.70 -3.07
CA ASP A 73 -52.11 -44.70 -3.56
C ASP A 73 -51.10 -44.43 -4.71
N HIS A 74 -49.96 -45.13 -4.55
CA HIS A 74 -48.89 -45.47 -5.52
C HIS A 74 -47.76 -44.46 -5.88
N THR A 75 -46.73 -44.48 -5.02
CA THR A 75 -45.31 -44.77 -5.32
C THR A 75 -44.57 -44.02 -6.45
N GLY A 76 -43.48 -43.32 -6.09
CA GLY A 76 -42.45 -42.86 -7.04
C GLY A 76 -41.32 -42.04 -6.43
N HIS A 77 -40.40 -42.65 -5.67
CA HIS A 77 -39.22 -41.94 -5.14
C HIS A 77 -38.15 -41.71 -6.22
N SER A 78 -37.76 -40.44 -6.42
CA SER A 78 -36.48 -40.04 -7.00
C SER A 78 -35.92 -38.89 -6.16
N GLY A 79 -35.01 -39.22 -5.23
CA GLY A 79 -34.55 -38.27 -4.22
C GLY A 79 -33.65 -37.18 -4.79
N SER A 80 -34.04 -35.92 -4.59
CA SER A 80 -33.09 -34.80 -4.52
C SER A 80 -32.88 -34.42 -3.06
N HIS A 81 -31.66 -34.56 -2.56
CA HIS A 81 -31.32 -33.99 -1.25
C HIS A 81 -31.23 -32.47 -1.40
N ILE A 82 -32.33 -31.80 -1.08
CA ILE A 82 -32.33 -30.36 -0.85
C ILE A 82 -31.45 -30.11 0.38
N VAL A 83 -30.24 -29.60 0.15
CA VAL A 83 -29.32 -29.19 1.21
C VAL A 83 -29.96 -28.02 1.93
N LYS A 84 -30.49 -28.25 3.14
CA LYS A 84 -30.96 -27.17 3.99
C LYS A 84 -29.78 -26.22 4.27
N PRO A 85 -30.00 -24.89 4.24
CA PRO A 85 -28.95 -23.95 4.62
C PRO A 85 -28.52 -24.22 6.08
N PRO A 86 -27.23 -24.07 6.40
CA PRO A 86 -26.71 -24.39 7.73
C PRO A 86 -27.38 -23.51 8.79
N THR A 87 -27.72 -24.12 9.92
CA THR A 87 -28.29 -23.44 11.08
C THR A 87 -27.29 -22.45 11.69
N GLY A 88 -27.78 -21.48 12.46
CA GLY A 88 -26.94 -20.49 13.14
C GLY A 88 -25.90 -21.11 14.08
N GLU A 89 -26.17 -22.30 14.63
CA GLU A 89 -25.19 -23.06 15.41
C GLU A 89 -24.12 -23.73 14.55
N GLU A 90 -24.48 -24.28 13.39
CA GLU A 90 -23.52 -24.88 12.47
C GLU A 90 -22.59 -23.81 11.89
N LEU A 91 -23.11 -22.63 11.55
CA LEU A 91 -22.30 -21.47 11.15
C LEU A 91 -21.32 -21.04 12.25
N ARG A 92 -21.73 -21.05 13.53
CA ARG A 92 -20.82 -20.80 14.66
C ARG A 92 -19.76 -21.90 14.79
N LYS A 93 -20.16 -23.18 14.81
CA LYS A 93 -19.24 -24.34 14.87
C LYS A 93 -18.21 -24.34 13.72
N ILE A 94 -18.62 -23.96 12.51
CA ILE A 94 -17.73 -23.80 11.34
C ILE A 94 -16.75 -22.64 11.55
N LYS A 95 -17.23 -21.50 12.07
CA LYS A 95 -16.37 -20.34 12.39
C LYS A 95 -15.34 -20.71 13.47
N ASP A 96 -15.79 -21.29 14.58
CA ASP A 96 -14.93 -21.70 15.70
C ASP A 96 -13.86 -22.72 15.25
N ALA A 97 -14.24 -23.69 14.41
CA ALA A 97 -13.29 -24.64 13.81
C ALA A 97 -12.28 -23.97 12.86
N THR A 98 -12.73 -22.96 12.09
CA THR A 98 -11.86 -22.18 11.18
C THR A 98 -10.86 -21.33 11.98
N ASP A 99 -11.32 -20.67 13.04
CA ASP A 99 -10.49 -19.87 13.94
C ASP A 99 -9.49 -20.75 14.73
N LEU A 100 -9.90 -21.97 15.12
CA LEU A 100 -9.01 -22.98 15.74
C LEU A 100 -7.92 -23.47 14.77
N TYR A 101 -8.27 -23.72 13.51
CA TYR A 101 -7.31 -24.10 12.46
C TYR A 101 -6.31 -22.96 12.19
N ARG A 102 -6.80 -21.73 12.00
CA ARG A 102 -5.97 -20.53 11.85
C ARG A 102 -5.01 -20.37 13.03
N SER A 103 -5.52 -20.46 14.26
CA SER A 103 -4.74 -20.37 15.50
C SER A 103 -3.62 -21.42 15.56
N THR A 104 -3.89 -22.66 15.14
CA THR A 104 -2.90 -23.74 15.13
C THR A 104 -1.79 -23.51 14.10
N PHE A 105 -2.15 -23.08 12.89
CA PHE A 105 -1.16 -22.74 11.86
C PHE A 105 -0.32 -21.51 12.23
N PHE A 106 -0.98 -20.43 12.71
CA PHE A 106 -0.31 -19.24 13.23
C PHE A 106 0.67 -19.58 14.34
N LYS A 107 0.31 -20.47 15.27
CA LYS A 107 1.20 -20.89 16.35
C LYS A 107 2.51 -21.48 15.82
N LEU A 108 2.47 -22.37 14.83
CA LEU A 108 3.67 -22.94 14.21
C LEU A 108 4.55 -21.86 13.57
N GLN A 109 3.95 -20.85 12.94
CA GLN A 109 4.69 -19.72 12.35
C GLN A 109 5.27 -18.78 13.40
N ILE A 110 4.56 -18.54 14.51
CA ILE A 110 5.04 -17.79 15.67
C ILE A 110 6.24 -18.52 16.30
N ASP A 111 6.13 -19.82 16.53
CA ASP A 111 7.19 -20.66 17.10
C ASP A 111 8.45 -20.66 16.21
N ALA A 112 8.30 -20.58 14.88
CA ALA A 112 9.39 -20.41 13.93
C ALA A 112 9.96 -18.97 13.87
N LEU A 113 9.15 -17.95 14.12
CA LEU A 113 9.55 -16.53 14.08
C LEU A 113 10.35 -16.13 15.33
N LEU A 114 9.88 -16.52 16.53
CA LEU A 114 10.40 -16.03 17.82
C LEU A 114 11.92 -16.24 18.01
N PRO A 115 12.53 -17.39 17.65
CA PRO A 115 13.99 -17.58 17.75
C PRO A 115 14.81 -16.62 16.87
N ASN A 116 14.23 -16.13 15.77
CA ASN A 116 14.92 -15.28 14.79
C ASN A 116 14.91 -13.78 15.16
N VAL A 117 14.01 -13.38 16.08
CA VAL A 117 13.87 -11.98 16.53
C VAL A 117 14.42 -11.71 17.93
N ARG A 118 14.76 -12.76 18.71
CA ARG A 118 15.27 -12.65 20.09
C ARG A 118 16.81 -12.70 20.15
N PRO A 119 17.44 -12.06 21.15
CA PRO A 119 18.87 -12.26 21.41
C PRO A 119 19.23 -13.71 21.69
N LYS A 120 20.43 -14.12 21.30
CA LYS A 120 21.02 -15.43 21.67
C LYS A 120 21.58 -15.35 23.09
N TYR A 121 20.71 -15.29 24.10
CA TYR A 121 21.08 -15.14 25.51
C TYR A 121 22.10 -16.18 26.01
N ASN A 122 22.13 -17.38 25.43
CA ASN A 122 23.11 -18.42 25.78
C ASN A 122 24.57 -18.02 25.51
N HIS A 123 24.81 -16.98 24.70
CA HIS A 123 26.14 -16.45 24.40
C HIS A 123 26.47 -15.18 25.23
N ALA A 124 25.73 -14.91 26.32
CA ALA A 124 25.85 -13.67 27.10
C ALA A 124 27.10 -13.58 28.00
N GLN A 125 27.86 -14.66 28.20
CA GLN A 125 28.99 -14.66 29.15
C GLN A 125 30.01 -13.51 28.96
N PRO A 126 30.45 -13.13 27.74
CA PRO A 126 31.36 -11.99 27.57
C PRO A 126 30.74 -10.65 27.97
N LEU A 127 29.44 -10.48 27.76
CA LEU A 127 28.68 -9.31 28.20
C LEU A 127 28.57 -9.28 29.72
N GLU A 128 28.30 -10.42 30.37
CA GLU A 128 28.24 -10.54 31.83
C GLU A 128 29.61 -10.21 32.46
N ALA A 129 30.71 -10.71 31.89
CA ALA A 129 32.07 -10.36 32.30
C ALA A 129 32.35 -8.84 32.15
N PHE A 130 31.95 -8.24 31.01
CA PHE A 130 32.08 -6.80 30.81
C PHE A 130 31.24 -5.99 31.81
N LEU A 131 30.00 -6.40 32.08
CA LEU A 131 29.10 -5.73 33.04
C LEU A 131 29.64 -5.80 34.48
N LEU A 132 30.26 -6.92 34.87
CA LEU A 132 30.93 -7.06 36.18
C LEU A 132 32.16 -6.14 36.29
N ALA A 133 32.97 -6.03 35.23
CA ALA A 133 34.10 -5.10 35.18
C ALA A 133 33.64 -3.63 35.23
N LEU A 134 32.57 -3.28 34.50
CA LEU A 134 31.94 -1.96 34.52
C LEU A 134 31.38 -1.64 35.92
N HIS A 135 30.67 -2.56 36.56
CA HIS A 135 30.17 -2.40 37.93
C HIS A 135 31.32 -2.13 38.92
N LYS A 136 32.42 -2.91 38.81
CA LYS A 136 33.62 -2.71 39.65
C LYS A 136 34.26 -1.33 39.41
N LEU A 137 34.29 -0.82 38.19
CA LEU A 137 34.77 0.54 37.92
C LEU A 137 33.86 1.59 38.60
N LEU A 138 32.56 1.56 38.30
CA LEU A 138 31.60 2.56 38.77
C LEU A 138 31.55 2.68 40.31
N MET A 139 31.63 1.55 41.02
CA MET A 139 31.61 1.51 42.49
C MET A 139 32.91 1.99 43.16
N ASN A 140 34.01 2.09 42.41
CA ASN A 140 35.32 2.56 42.90
C ASN A 140 35.67 3.98 42.41
N MET A 141 34.74 4.70 41.77
CA MET A 141 34.99 6.07 41.31
C MET A 141 35.16 7.04 42.49
N PRO A 142 36.14 7.96 42.45
CA PRO A 142 36.34 8.96 43.49
C PRO A 142 35.26 10.05 43.43
N SER A 143 34.89 10.60 44.59
CA SER A 143 33.97 11.75 44.66
C SER A 143 34.61 13.04 44.17
N VAL A 144 33.82 13.94 43.58
CA VAL A 144 34.24 15.28 43.13
C VAL A 144 33.49 16.34 43.91
N SER A 145 34.22 17.23 44.58
CA SER A 145 33.69 18.30 45.42
C SER A 145 32.80 19.29 44.65
N PRO A 146 31.79 19.91 45.30
CA PRO A 146 30.90 20.88 44.66
C PRO A 146 31.62 22.10 44.04
N GLN A 147 31.50 22.24 42.72
CA GLN A 147 32.15 23.29 41.93
C GLN A 147 31.18 23.98 40.96
N HIS A 148 31.57 25.15 40.44
CA HIS A 148 30.78 25.91 39.47
C HIS A 148 30.67 25.14 38.13
N PRO A 149 29.49 25.04 37.49
CA PRO A 149 29.30 24.21 36.29
C PRO A 149 30.22 24.54 35.11
N LEU A 150 30.62 25.81 34.94
CA LEU A 150 31.57 26.22 33.88
C LEU A 150 33.01 25.75 34.14
N HIS A 151 33.45 25.73 35.39
CA HIS A 151 34.75 25.17 35.75
C HIS A 151 34.73 23.65 35.56
N ALA A 152 33.66 23.01 36.03
CA ALA A 152 33.46 21.57 35.97
C ALA A 152 33.47 21.03 34.52
N SER A 153 32.80 21.72 33.59
CA SER A 153 32.79 21.34 32.17
C SER A 153 34.11 21.63 31.47
N ARG A 154 34.83 22.70 31.83
CA ARG A 154 36.17 22.99 31.28
C ARG A 154 37.17 21.87 31.60
N THR A 155 37.16 21.35 32.83
CA THR A 155 38.01 20.23 33.27
C THR A 155 37.73 18.95 32.49
N LEU A 156 36.46 18.62 32.21
CA LEU A 156 36.09 17.44 31.41
C LEU A 156 36.39 17.63 29.92
N SER A 157 36.23 18.84 29.40
CA SER A 157 36.53 19.19 27.99
C SER A 157 38.02 18.99 27.66
N GLN A 158 38.92 19.32 28.60
CA GLN A 158 40.36 19.02 28.49
C GLN A 158 40.68 17.52 28.36
N LYS A 159 39.78 16.65 28.86
CA LYS A 159 39.84 15.19 28.72
C LYS A 159 39.09 14.67 27.47
N GLY A 160 38.63 15.56 26.58
CA GLY A 160 37.87 15.21 25.38
C GLY A 160 36.37 14.92 25.62
N VAL A 161 35.85 15.18 26.83
CA VAL A 161 34.46 14.90 27.20
C VAL A 161 33.68 16.20 27.42
N ALA A 162 32.78 16.52 26.50
CA ALA A 162 31.87 17.64 26.65
C ALA A 162 30.70 17.28 27.57
N VAL A 163 30.31 18.20 28.45
CA VAL A 163 29.13 18.02 29.31
C VAL A 163 27.86 18.37 28.51
N PRO A 164 26.86 17.47 28.39
CA PRO A 164 25.64 17.70 27.62
C PRO A 164 24.64 18.57 28.39
N TYR A 165 25.06 19.77 28.84
CA TYR A 165 24.20 20.73 29.53
C TYR A 165 23.02 21.14 28.63
N VAL A 166 21.85 21.29 29.22
CA VAL A 166 20.60 21.62 28.52
C VAL A 166 20.35 23.13 28.54
N ARG A 167 19.35 23.63 27.78
CA ARG A 167 18.95 25.05 27.88
C ARG A 167 18.05 25.26 29.12
N PRO A 168 18.15 26.40 29.84
CA PRO A 168 19.17 27.45 29.68
C PRO A 168 20.55 26.98 30.11
N LEU A 169 21.58 27.33 29.33
CA LEU A 169 22.97 26.97 29.61
C LEU A 169 23.48 27.74 30.85
N PRO A 170 24.40 27.18 31.64
CA PRO A 170 25.01 27.91 32.76
C PRO A 170 25.80 29.13 32.29
N THR A 171 25.63 30.25 32.98
CA THR A 171 26.41 31.51 32.84
C THR A 171 27.32 31.72 34.07
N GLU A 172 28.10 32.80 34.11
CA GLU A 172 28.90 33.14 35.29
C GLU A 172 28.04 33.49 36.53
N ASP A 173 26.79 33.93 36.33
CA ASP A 173 25.81 34.24 37.40
C ASP A 173 25.16 32.97 38.01
N THR A 174 25.67 31.78 37.72
CA THR A 174 25.02 30.51 38.07
C THR A 174 25.27 30.12 39.52
N ASN A 175 24.29 30.43 40.38
CA ASN A 175 24.37 30.17 41.83
C ASN A 175 24.34 28.68 42.25
N TRP A 176 24.01 27.73 41.36
CA TRP A 176 24.00 26.29 41.69
C TRP A 176 25.31 25.60 41.29
N LYS A 177 25.71 24.60 42.08
CA LYS A 177 26.96 23.83 41.89
C LYS A 177 26.69 22.42 41.39
N VAL A 178 27.71 21.81 40.80
CA VAL A 178 27.75 20.38 40.42
C VAL A 178 28.83 19.65 41.21
N SER A 179 28.55 18.40 41.55
CA SER A 179 29.44 17.46 42.26
C SER A 179 29.23 16.06 41.70
N PHE A 180 30.10 15.12 42.08
CA PHE A 180 29.93 13.70 41.75
C PHE A 180 30.19 12.84 42.98
N GLU A 181 29.40 11.78 43.13
CA GLU A 181 29.60 10.68 44.08
C GLU A 181 29.36 9.36 43.35
N LYS A 182 30.00 8.28 43.81
CA LYS A 182 29.77 6.94 43.26
C LYS A 182 28.28 6.56 43.33
N PRO A 183 27.79 5.66 42.46
CA PRO A 183 26.37 5.27 42.46
C PRO A 183 25.92 4.65 43.78
N SER A 184 24.69 4.92 44.20
CA SER A 184 24.07 4.24 45.35
C SER A 184 23.68 2.80 45.02
N GLU A 185 23.15 2.59 43.82
CA GLU A 185 22.70 1.31 43.29
C GLU A 185 23.01 1.25 41.78
N ILE A 186 23.25 0.04 41.25
CA ILE A 186 23.35 -0.22 39.81
C ILE A 186 22.39 -1.37 39.49
N VAL A 187 21.45 -1.13 38.58
CA VAL A 187 20.37 -2.06 38.23
C VAL A 187 20.42 -2.37 36.74
N LEU A 188 20.49 -3.65 36.38
CA LEU A 188 20.28 -4.09 35.00
C LEU A 188 18.78 -4.01 34.68
N ALA A 189 18.39 -3.17 33.74
CA ALA A 189 17.02 -2.77 33.48
C ALA A 189 16.55 -3.13 32.06
N GLY A 190 15.36 -2.62 31.70
CA GLY A 190 14.86 -2.65 30.33
C GLY A 190 14.54 -4.04 29.79
N SER A 191 14.55 -4.15 28.45
CA SER A 191 14.09 -5.37 27.77
C SER A 191 15.10 -6.53 27.80
N TRP A 192 16.39 -6.26 28.05
CA TRP A 192 17.40 -7.28 28.24
C TRP A 192 17.22 -8.04 29.56
N ALA A 193 17.15 -7.32 30.69
CA ALA A 193 17.00 -7.91 32.03
C ALA A 193 15.75 -8.80 32.15
N THR A 194 14.65 -8.37 31.53
CA THR A 194 13.37 -9.09 31.54
C THR A 194 13.30 -10.25 30.52
N LYS A 195 14.31 -10.39 29.65
CA LYS A 195 14.35 -11.27 28.48
C LYS A 195 13.20 -11.02 27.47
N THR A 196 12.80 -9.76 27.32
CA THR A 196 11.75 -9.28 26.40
C THR A 196 12.30 -8.49 25.20
N ALA A 197 13.62 -8.49 24.99
CA ALA A 197 14.27 -7.81 23.88
C ALA A 197 13.89 -8.43 22.52
N VAL A 198 13.67 -7.56 21.52
CA VAL A 198 13.20 -7.87 20.17
C VAL A 198 14.06 -7.12 19.17
N LYS A 199 14.40 -7.76 18.06
CA LYS A 199 15.24 -7.22 16.99
C LYS A 199 14.59 -5.96 16.40
N ALA A 200 15.31 -4.85 16.43
CA ALA A 200 14.95 -3.63 15.72
C ALA A 200 15.31 -3.74 14.22
N LYS A 201 14.96 -2.72 13.43
CA LYS A 201 15.24 -2.69 11.99
C LYS A 201 16.67 -2.22 11.69
N ASP A 202 17.04 -2.27 10.41
CA ASP A 202 18.29 -1.71 9.88
C ASP A 202 19.59 -2.22 10.54
N GLY A 203 19.56 -3.43 11.10
CA GLY A 203 20.70 -4.02 11.81
C GLY A 203 20.96 -3.44 13.21
N ALA A 204 20.07 -2.57 13.72
CA ALA A 204 20.21 -1.94 15.02
C ALA A 204 20.46 -2.95 16.14
N LYS A 205 21.33 -2.55 17.07
CA LYS A 205 21.85 -3.39 18.15
C LYS A 205 20.78 -3.63 19.23
N TYR A 206 20.83 -4.80 19.86
CA TYR A 206 20.08 -5.06 21.08
C TYR A 206 20.60 -4.17 22.22
N GLU A 207 19.68 -3.64 23.00
CA GLU A 207 19.98 -2.64 24.00
C GLU A 207 19.98 -3.23 25.41
N VAL A 208 21.09 -3.02 26.11
CA VAL A 208 21.34 -3.50 27.48
C VAL A 208 21.36 -2.29 28.40
N ASP A 209 20.20 -1.99 29.00
CA ASP A 209 20.04 -0.84 29.90
C ASP A 209 20.70 -1.10 31.26
N VAL A 210 21.68 -0.27 31.62
CA VAL A 210 22.31 -0.25 32.95
C VAL A 210 21.89 1.05 33.63
N ALA A 211 20.91 0.94 34.54
CA ALA A 211 20.44 2.05 35.33
C ALA A 211 21.40 2.30 36.49
N VAL A 212 21.86 3.54 36.65
CA VAL A 212 22.84 3.95 37.66
C VAL A 212 22.22 5.00 38.58
N GLU A 213 22.08 4.70 39.87
CA GLU A 213 21.42 5.61 40.81
C GLU A 213 22.37 6.76 41.20
N MET A 214 21.95 7.99 40.90
CA MET A 214 22.60 9.20 41.37
C MET A 214 22.22 9.42 42.85
N PRO A 215 23.19 9.51 43.79
CA PRO A 215 22.89 9.65 45.21
C PRO A 215 21.99 10.86 45.53
N PRO A 216 21.01 10.72 46.46
CA PRO A 216 20.05 11.78 46.77
C PRO A 216 20.73 13.06 47.30
N ALA A 217 21.88 12.94 47.96
CA ALA A 217 22.70 14.04 48.46
C ALA A 217 23.20 15.00 47.37
N LEU A 218 23.23 14.58 46.09
CA LEU A 218 23.59 15.45 44.97
C LEU A 218 22.49 16.46 44.63
N PHE A 219 21.25 16.28 45.11
CA PHE A 219 20.08 17.08 44.75
C PHE A 219 19.55 17.92 45.92
N GLN A 220 18.97 19.07 45.58
CA GLN A 220 18.30 20.00 46.49
C GLN A 220 16.79 20.02 46.17
N GLU A 221 15.95 20.34 47.16
CA GLU A 221 14.48 20.39 46.99
C GLU A 221 14.03 21.31 45.83
N LYS A 222 14.78 22.37 45.50
CA LYS A 222 14.46 23.29 44.39
C LYS A 222 15.09 22.92 43.04
N ASP A 223 15.80 21.79 42.90
CA ASP A 223 16.43 21.40 41.63
C ASP A 223 15.43 20.97 40.54
N TYR A 224 14.14 20.82 40.88
CA TYR A 224 13.09 20.62 39.87
C TYR A 224 12.86 21.86 38.99
N MET A 225 13.28 23.05 39.42
CA MET A 225 13.06 24.28 38.66
C MET A 225 14.15 24.52 37.60
N ASN A 226 13.75 25.11 36.47
CA ASN A 226 14.65 25.69 35.46
C ASN A 226 15.79 24.75 35.03
N ALA A 227 15.46 23.48 34.81
CA ALA A 227 16.33 22.40 34.34
C ALA A 227 17.52 22.01 35.23
N ARG A 228 17.63 22.52 36.46
CA ARG A 228 18.78 22.27 37.36
C ARG A 228 19.10 20.78 37.56
N VAL A 229 18.08 19.94 37.76
CA VAL A 229 18.23 18.48 37.84
C VAL A 229 18.87 17.86 36.59
N PHE A 230 18.50 18.34 35.40
CA PHE A 230 19.03 17.84 34.13
C PHE A 230 20.48 18.28 33.93
N GLN A 231 20.86 19.47 34.41
CA GLN A 231 22.26 19.93 34.41
C GLN A 231 23.14 19.05 35.32
N LYS A 232 22.65 18.72 36.53
CA LYS A 232 23.35 17.81 37.45
C LYS A 232 23.46 16.40 36.87
N ARG A 233 22.39 15.87 36.28
CA ARG A 233 22.38 14.59 35.55
C ARG A 233 23.36 14.56 34.38
N ALA A 234 23.42 15.63 33.58
CA ALA A 234 24.35 15.76 32.46
C ALA A 234 25.81 15.75 32.92
N TYR A 235 26.13 16.48 34.00
CA TYR A 235 27.47 16.46 34.60
C TYR A 235 27.83 15.08 35.15
N TYR A 236 26.92 14.43 35.90
CA TYR A 236 27.12 13.08 36.43
C TYR A 236 27.45 12.08 35.31
N LEU A 237 26.68 12.11 34.21
CA LEU A 237 26.90 11.27 33.04
C LEU A 237 28.26 11.52 32.38
N ALA A 238 28.71 12.77 32.32
CA ALA A 238 29.99 13.14 31.72
C ALA A 238 31.19 12.71 32.60
N VAL A 239 31.08 12.77 33.93
CA VAL A 239 32.10 12.21 34.85
C VAL A 239 32.21 10.69 34.68
N VAL A 240 31.07 9.99 34.59
CA VAL A 240 31.03 8.54 34.28
C VAL A 240 31.67 8.24 32.91
N ALA A 241 31.35 9.02 31.88
CA ALA A 241 31.94 8.86 30.55
C ALA A 241 33.46 9.03 30.56
N SER A 242 33.97 10.06 31.25
CA SER A 242 35.42 10.31 31.40
C SER A 242 36.13 9.16 32.12
N ALA A 243 35.55 8.61 33.19
CA ALA A 243 36.18 7.53 33.95
C ALA A 243 36.20 6.19 33.19
N ILE A 244 35.20 5.94 32.33
CA ILE A 244 35.22 4.76 31.43
C ILE A 244 36.24 4.98 30.30
N ALA A 245 36.32 6.19 29.73
CA ALA A 245 37.27 6.52 28.66
C ALA A 245 38.74 6.38 29.09
N GLU A 246 39.04 6.71 30.35
CA GLU A 246 40.40 6.60 30.92
C GLU A 246 40.78 5.15 31.31
N ASN A 247 39.83 4.21 31.34
CA ASN A 247 40.08 2.84 31.81
C ASN A 247 40.41 1.87 30.67
N ALA A 248 41.71 1.57 30.51
CA ALA A 248 42.20 0.60 29.53
C ALA A 248 41.66 -0.84 29.71
N GLY A 249 41.13 -1.18 30.88
CA GLY A 249 40.52 -2.49 31.17
C GLY A 249 39.10 -2.69 30.64
N LEU A 250 38.49 -1.66 30.03
CA LEU A 250 37.20 -1.75 29.35
C LEU A 250 37.36 -1.38 27.87
N PRO A 251 37.63 -2.34 26.97
CA PRO A 251 37.84 -2.08 25.54
C PRO A 251 36.51 -1.76 24.82
N CYS A 252 36.00 -0.54 25.03
CA CYS A 252 34.78 -0.04 24.40
C CYS A 252 34.97 1.33 23.71
N GLU A 253 34.11 1.57 22.72
CA GLU A 253 33.84 2.89 22.16
C GLU A 253 32.70 3.54 22.94
N LEU A 254 32.78 4.86 23.11
CA LEU A 254 31.85 5.65 23.94
C LEU A 254 31.18 6.74 23.11
N PHE A 255 29.86 6.82 23.20
CA PHE A 255 29.04 7.78 22.48
C PHE A 255 27.94 8.35 23.38
N TYR A 256 27.51 9.59 23.13
CA TYR A 256 26.26 10.08 23.66
C TYR A 256 25.10 9.77 22.71
N GLU A 257 23.94 9.46 23.28
CA GLU A 257 22.67 9.29 22.57
C GLU A 257 21.61 10.14 23.28
N SER A 258 20.76 10.85 22.56
CA SER A 258 19.68 11.67 23.13
C SER A 258 18.36 11.28 22.50
N THR A 259 17.52 10.54 23.23
CA THR A 259 16.27 10.01 22.68
C THR A 259 15.36 11.13 22.20
N SER A 260 14.77 10.98 21.00
CA SER A 260 13.94 11.99 20.33
C SER A 260 14.64 13.36 20.16
N GLY A 261 15.97 13.37 20.07
CA GLY A 261 16.78 14.59 20.00
C GLY A 261 16.71 15.48 21.25
N ASP A 262 16.19 15.00 22.39
CA ASP A 262 16.07 15.81 23.62
C ASP A 262 17.36 15.72 24.47
N PRO A 263 18.11 16.83 24.66
CA PRO A 263 19.32 16.84 25.48
C PRO A 263 19.08 16.41 26.93
N ARG A 264 17.89 16.64 27.51
CA ARG A 264 17.52 16.24 28.87
C ARG A 264 17.53 14.72 29.05
N ARG A 265 17.28 13.99 27.96
CA ARG A 265 17.24 12.53 27.89
C ARG A 265 18.57 11.91 27.42
N THR A 266 19.67 12.67 27.42
CA THR A 266 21.00 12.14 27.04
C THR A 266 21.39 10.94 27.90
N THR A 267 21.96 9.91 27.28
CA THR A 267 22.51 8.69 27.88
C THR A 267 23.89 8.40 27.27
N LEU A 268 24.63 7.47 27.88
CA LEU A 268 25.97 7.07 27.43
C LEU A 268 25.90 5.65 26.86
N VAL A 269 26.29 5.49 25.60
CA VAL A 269 26.26 4.23 24.85
C VAL A 269 27.68 3.67 24.73
N LEU A 270 27.84 2.41 25.13
CA LEU A 270 29.08 1.64 25.08
C LEU A 270 28.96 0.56 23.98
N ARG A 271 29.92 0.52 23.07
CA ARG A 271 30.04 -0.52 22.04
C ARG A 271 31.37 -1.26 22.21
N SER A 272 31.38 -2.59 22.12
CA SER A 272 32.63 -3.35 22.15
C SER A 272 33.48 -3.07 20.91
N LYS A 273 34.81 -3.06 21.07
CA LYS A 273 35.79 -2.83 19.99
C LYS A 273 36.02 -4.02 19.04
N CYS A 274 35.30 -5.13 19.21
CA CYS A 274 35.44 -6.34 18.39
C CYS A 274 36.87 -6.93 18.40
N ASP A 275 37.49 -6.95 19.59
CA ASP A 275 38.90 -7.34 19.79
C ASP A 275 39.10 -8.83 20.10
N GLY A 276 38.02 -9.63 20.18
CA GLY A 276 38.08 -11.05 20.53
C GLY A 276 38.44 -11.33 22.00
N SER A 277 38.48 -10.31 22.86
CA SER A 277 38.73 -10.44 24.30
C SER A 277 37.65 -11.28 25.01
N PRO A 278 37.91 -11.81 26.23
CA PRO A 278 36.86 -12.47 27.02
C PRO A 278 35.69 -11.54 27.41
N THR A 279 35.81 -10.24 27.17
CA THR A 279 34.76 -9.23 27.36
C THR A 279 34.15 -8.73 26.04
N ASP A 280 34.52 -9.33 24.89
CA ASP A 280 33.97 -9.00 23.57
C ASP A 280 32.56 -9.57 23.38
N PHE A 281 31.56 -8.69 23.48
CA PHE A 281 30.15 -8.99 23.25
C PHE A 281 29.65 -8.63 21.84
N SER A 282 30.53 -8.29 20.90
CA SER A 282 30.17 -7.92 19.50
C SER A 282 29.28 -8.97 18.82
N LYS A 283 29.57 -10.26 19.03
CA LYS A 283 28.84 -11.42 18.48
C LYS A 283 27.36 -11.50 18.92
N LEU A 284 26.96 -10.79 19.98
CA LEU A 284 25.55 -10.69 20.40
C LEU A 284 24.76 -9.64 19.61
N ASN A 285 25.43 -8.82 18.78
CA ASN A 285 24.90 -7.59 18.21
C ASN A 285 24.25 -6.68 19.27
N ALA A 286 24.93 -6.51 20.42
CA ALA A 286 24.43 -5.74 21.56
C ALA A 286 25.21 -4.42 21.76
N GLN A 287 24.59 -3.45 22.42
CA GLN A 287 25.23 -2.25 22.98
C GLN A 287 24.70 -2.00 24.40
N ILE A 288 25.55 -1.46 25.27
CA ILE A 288 25.15 -1.11 26.65
C ILE A 288 24.78 0.37 26.69
N ARG A 289 23.64 0.70 27.31
CA ARG A 289 23.22 2.08 27.55
C ARG A 289 23.21 2.36 29.05
N ILE A 290 24.03 3.32 29.49
CA ILE A 290 24.07 3.78 30.88
C ILE A 290 23.04 4.90 31.05
N VAL A 291 22.11 4.69 31.99
CA VAL A 291 20.98 5.58 32.27
C VAL A 291 21.05 6.06 33.72
N PRO A 292 21.53 7.29 33.98
CA PRO A 292 21.46 7.87 35.33
C PRO A 292 20.01 8.11 35.73
N TYR A 293 19.64 7.62 36.91
CA TYR A 293 18.29 7.69 37.50
C TYR A 293 18.34 8.17 38.95
N ILE A 294 17.17 8.50 39.51
CA ILE A 294 16.97 8.94 40.90
C ILE A 294 16.01 7.93 41.54
N GLY A 295 16.48 7.09 42.47
CA GLY A 295 15.61 6.15 43.20
C GLY A 295 14.88 6.84 44.35
N GLN A 296 15.61 7.58 45.19
CA GLN A 296 15.04 8.47 46.21
C GLN A 296 15.24 9.94 45.81
N SER A 297 14.14 10.68 45.66
CA SER A 297 14.18 12.11 45.30
C SER A 297 13.92 12.99 46.53
N PRO A 298 14.74 14.03 46.80
CA PRO A 298 14.43 15.04 47.81
C PRO A 298 13.36 16.04 47.34
N ILE A 299 12.83 15.90 46.12
CA ILE A 299 11.81 16.78 45.54
C ILE A 299 10.42 16.16 45.77
N PRO A 300 9.46 16.88 46.41
CA PRO A 300 8.11 16.37 46.63
C PRO A 300 7.36 16.09 45.32
N LEU A 301 6.72 14.92 45.23
CA LEU A 301 6.00 14.46 44.04
C LEU A 301 4.92 15.46 43.56
N GLN A 302 4.27 16.18 44.46
CA GLN A 302 3.23 17.18 44.14
C GLN A 302 3.77 18.38 43.33
N ARG A 303 5.09 18.63 43.34
CA ARG A 303 5.74 19.64 42.48
C ARG A 303 5.85 19.17 41.02
N LEU A 304 5.85 17.85 40.79
CA LEU A 304 5.99 17.22 39.48
C LEU A 304 4.63 16.84 38.85
N SER A 305 3.52 17.34 39.39
CA SER A 305 2.19 17.14 38.80
C SER A 305 2.15 17.64 37.34
N PRO A 306 1.53 16.92 36.40
CA PRO A 306 1.33 17.36 35.01
C PRO A 306 0.72 18.76 34.82
N ALA A 307 -0.04 19.26 35.82
CA ALA A 307 -0.67 20.58 35.82
C ALA A 307 0.20 21.69 36.43
N ARG A 308 1.43 21.41 36.89
CA ARG A 308 2.37 22.40 37.45
C ARG A 308 3.28 23.00 36.37
N SER A 309 3.58 24.29 36.49
CA SER A 309 4.74 24.89 35.82
C SER A 309 6.01 24.70 36.66
N ASN A 310 7.10 24.27 36.01
CA ASN A 310 8.43 24.14 36.62
C ASN A 310 9.52 24.91 35.86
N ILE A 311 9.12 25.74 34.89
CA ILE A 311 10.00 26.59 34.08
C ILE A 311 9.50 28.02 34.21
N LYS A 312 10.31 28.89 34.84
CA LYS A 312 10.01 30.33 34.91
C LYS A 312 10.69 31.06 33.78
N THR A 313 9.92 31.87 33.04
CA THR A 313 10.44 32.75 31.99
C THR A 313 10.25 34.23 32.38
N ALA A 314 11.15 35.12 31.92
CA ALA A 314 11.13 36.54 32.29
C ALA A 314 9.89 37.32 31.79
N ALA A 315 9.01 36.69 31.01
CA ALA A 315 7.75 37.27 30.55
C ALA A 315 6.55 36.91 31.46
N GLN A 316 6.78 36.14 32.53
CA GLN A 316 5.74 35.68 33.48
C GLN A 316 5.99 36.27 34.88
N GLU A 317 6.00 37.61 34.99
CA GLU A 317 6.06 38.31 36.29
C GLU A 317 4.68 38.39 36.97
N ASP A 318 3.58 38.17 36.24
CA ASP A 318 2.23 38.01 36.80
C ASP A 318 2.01 36.58 37.34
N GLU A 319 1.97 36.41 38.67
CA GLU A 319 1.74 35.11 39.33
C GLU A 319 0.35 34.49 39.07
N SER A 320 -0.56 35.21 38.39
CA SER A 320 -1.96 34.79 38.22
C SER A 320 -2.22 33.76 37.12
N ARG A 321 -1.25 33.51 36.21
CA ARG A 321 -1.37 32.55 35.08
C ARG A 321 -0.03 31.87 34.74
N GLU A 322 0.44 30.95 35.57
CA GLU A 322 1.56 30.05 35.21
C GLU A 322 1.09 28.94 34.26
N ASP A 323 1.59 28.94 33.01
CA ASP A 323 1.35 27.86 32.03
C ASP A 323 2.01 26.53 32.50
N PRO A 324 1.33 25.38 32.42
CA PRO A 324 1.88 24.10 32.87
C PRO A 324 3.03 23.59 31.98
N THR A 325 3.94 22.79 32.54
CA THR A 325 5.10 22.20 31.84
C THR A 325 5.04 20.66 31.81
N PRO A 326 4.04 20.07 31.13
CA PRO A 326 3.79 18.62 31.18
C PRO A 326 4.93 17.76 30.63
N LEU A 327 5.62 18.22 29.57
CA LEU A 327 6.69 17.45 28.94
C LEU A 327 7.96 17.45 29.80
N TYR A 328 8.30 18.60 30.40
CA TYR A 328 9.37 18.74 31.37
C TYR A 328 9.11 17.85 32.61
N ASN A 329 7.89 17.90 33.14
CA ASN A 329 7.51 17.13 34.34
C ASN A 329 7.55 15.62 34.05
N THR A 330 7.06 15.19 32.88
CA THR A 330 7.16 13.79 32.45
C THR A 330 8.62 13.37 32.23
N THR A 331 9.45 14.23 31.62
CA THR A 331 10.88 13.97 31.40
C THR A 331 11.65 13.87 32.72
N PHE A 332 11.26 14.64 33.75
CA PHE A 332 11.77 14.45 35.11
C PHE A 332 11.36 13.08 35.63
N MET A 333 10.05 12.79 35.62
CA MET A 333 9.49 11.58 36.23
C MET A 333 10.07 10.30 35.61
N LEU A 334 10.38 10.29 34.31
CA LEU A 334 11.08 9.19 33.63
C LEU A 334 12.41 8.81 34.30
N MET A 335 13.12 9.76 34.92
CA MET A 335 14.36 9.52 35.68
C MET A 335 14.13 8.73 36.99
N THR A 336 12.89 8.48 37.39
CA THR A 336 12.56 7.70 38.61
C THR A 336 12.06 6.28 38.29
N THR A 337 11.82 5.98 37.01
CA THR A 337 11.10 4.76 36.58
C THR A 337 11.91 3.47 36.31
N PRO A 338 13.24 3.46 36.07
CA PRO A 338 13.93 2.22 35.62
C PRO A 338 13.70 1.00 36.51
N LYS A 339 13.69 1.18 37.84
CA LYS A 339 13.45 0.11 38.82
C LYS A 339 11.98 -0.31 38.90
N SER A 340 11.04 0.65 38.90
CA SER A 340 9.61 0.34 38.99
C SER A 340 9.08 -0.32 37.72
N HIS A 341 9.50 0.15 36.53
CA HIS A 341 9.16 -0.49 35.26
C HIS A 341 9.75 -1.91 35.16
N LEU A 342 11.01 -2.12 35.57
CA LEU A 342 11.61 -3.45 35.62
C LEU A 342 10.79 -4.43 36.46
N LEU A 343 10.36 -4.01 37.67
CA LEU A 343 9.56 -4.84 38.57
C LEU A 343 8.15 -5.10 38.03
N SER A 344 7.49 -4.10 37.44
CA SER A 344 6.17 -4.25 36.81
C SER A 344 6.20 -5.26 35.65
N ILE A 345 7.17 -5.13 34.74
CA ILE A 345 7.36 -6.08 33.62
C ILE A 345 7.68 -7.49 34.14
N HIS A 346 8.49 -7.61 35.20
CA HIS A 346 8.76 -8.91 35.81
C HIS A 346 7.48 -9.55 36.36
N HIS A 347 6.64 -8.78 37.07
CA HIS A 347 5.37 -9.26 37.60
C HIS A 347 4.38 -9.66 36.49
N LEU A 348 4.28 -8.91 35.40
CA LEU A 348 3.48 -9.27 34.23
C LEU A 348 3.96 -10.58 33.60
N LYS A 349 5.27 -10.73 33.41
CA LYS A 349 5.89 -11.95 32.88
C LYS A 349 5.60 -13.19 33.74
N GLN A 350 5.61 -13.06 35.07
CA GLN A 350 5.31 -14.19 35.97
C GLN A 350 3.80 -14.52 36.01
N SER A 351 2.94 -13.51 35.86
CA SER A 351 1.49 -13.69 35.98
C SER A 351 0.76 -14.01 34.67
N VAL A 352 1.39 -13.78 33.52
CA VAL A 352 0.80 -14.02 32.18
C VAL A 352 1.80 -14.82 31.33
N PRO A 353 1.65 -16.16 31.22
CA PRO A 353 2.64 -17.02 30.54
C PRO A 353 2.96 -16.61 29.10
N ALA A 354 1.94 -16.16 28.34
CA ALA A 354 2.07 -15.78 26.94
C ALA A 354 2.61 -14.35 26.70
N PHE A 355 2.86 -13.57 27.77
CA PHE A 355 3.18 -12.14 27.67
C PHE A 355 4.46 -11.85 26.88
N VAL A 356 5.53 -12.64 27.08
CA VAL A 356 6.83 -12.41 26.43
C VAL A 356 6.75 -12.65 24.91
N ASP A 357 5.89 -13.58 24.49
CA ASP A 357 5.62 -13.88 23.08
C ASP A 357 4.66 -12.84 22.47
N ALA A 358 3.58 -12.48 23.16
CA ALA A 358 2.66 -11.43 22.73
C ALA A 358 3.37 -10.08 22.54
N LEU A 359 4.22 -9.67 23.49
CA LEU A 359 5.02 -8.45 23.41
C LEU A 359 6.04 -8.52 22.26
N ALA A 360 6.59 -9.70 21.98
CA ALA A 360 7.46 -9.89 20.83
C ALA A 360 6.71 -9.70 19.50
N LEU A 361 5.52 -10.29 19.36
CA LEU A 361 4.67 -10.11 18.17
C LEU A 361 4.26 -8.64 17.97
N LEU A 362 3.80 -7.97 19.04
CA LEU A 362 3.41 -6.55 18.99
C LEU A 362 4.58 -5.65 18.59
N ARG A 363 5.78 -5.87 19.16
CA ARG A 363 7.00 -5.11 18.81
C ARG A 363 7.51 -5.43 17.40
N VAL A 364 7.40 -6.67 16.91
CA VAL A 364 7.73 -7.01 15.52
C VAL A 364 6.79 -6.28 14.56
N TRP A 365 5.47 -6.37 14.78
CA TRP A 365 4.45 -5.67 14.00
C TRP A 365 4.70 -4.15 13.95
N ALA A 366 5.01 -3.54 15.11
CA ALA A 366 5.31 -2.13 15.25
C ALA A 366 6.60 -1.74 14.49
N ASN A 367 7.67 -2.51 14.65
CA ASN A 367 8.95 -2.30 13.95
C ASN A 367 8.80 -2.42 12.42
N GLN A 368 7.95 -3.32 11.91
CA GLN A 368 7.68 -3.44 10.47
C GLN A 368 7.04 -2.17 9.87
N ARG A 369 6.34 -1.38 10.69
CA ARG A 369 5.63 -0.14 10.29
C ARG A 369 6.34 1.14 10.74
N GLY A 370 7.56 1.02 11.27
CA GLY A 370 8.39 2.18 11.66
C GLY A 370 8.01 2.82 12.99
N TYR A 371 7.25 2.15 13.85
CA TYR A 371 6.95 2.60 15.22
C TYR A 371 8.03 2.17 16.23
N GLY A 372 9.29 2.38 15.85
CA GLY A 372 10.46 1.90 16.59
C GLY A 372 11.77 2.49 16.05
N VAL A 373 12.90 1.94 16.50
CA VAL A 373 14.25 2.45 16.14
C VAL A 373 14.70 1.95 14.76
N GLY A 374 15.27 2.85 13.95
CA GLY A 374 15.76 2.56 12.60
C GLY A 374 16.42 3.76 11.92
N SER A 375 17.35 3.48 11.00
CA SER A 375 18.06 4.49 10.21
C SER A 375 17.34 4.87 8.91
N ARG A 376 16.37 4.05 8.46
CA ARG A 376 15.38 4.49 7.47
C ARG A 376 14.31 5.38 8.13
N MET A 377 13.45 5.97 7.30
CA MET A 377 12.31 6.77 7.74
C MET A 377 11.41 5.99 8.71
N CYS A 378 11.29 6.48 9.94
CA CYS A 378 10.44 5.95 11.00
C CYS A 378 9.40 7.00 11.42
N VAL A 379 8.32 6.56 12.06
CA VAL A 379 7.24 7.44 12.53
C VAL A 379 7.67 8.15 13.82
N ARG A 380 7.58 9.48 13.83
CA ARG A 380 7.94 10.32 14.98
C ARG A 380 7.19 9.93 16.26
N GLY A 381 7.87 10.06 17.41
CA GLY A 381 7.29 9.87 18.75
C GLY A 381 7.46 8.46 19.35
N PHE A 382 7.71 7.43 18.53
CA PHE A 382 7.82 6.05 19.02
C PHE A 382 9.23 5.63 19.48
N GLU A 383 10.22 6.53 19.37
CA GLU A 383 11.57 6.31 19.88
C GLU A 383 11.57 6.14 21.42
N GLY A 384 12.19 5.07 21.92
CA GLY A 384 12.21 4.75 23.34
C GLY A 384 10.87 4.27 23.94
N LYS A 385 9.80 4.07 23.17
CA LYS A 385 8.47 3.65 23.67
C LYS A 385 8.33 2.18 24.02
N GLY A 386 9.44 1.51 24.39
CA GLY A 386 9.46 0.09 24.76
C GLY A 386 8.50 -0.29 25.89
N MET A 387 8.39 0.57 26.92
CA MET A 387 7.48 0.35 28.05
C MET A 387 6.01 0.43 27.63
N TRP A 388 5.66 1.38 26.74
CA TRP A 388 4.29 1.59 26.31
C TRP A 388 3.68 0.37 25.59
N TRP A 389 4.45 -0.29 24.72
CA TRP A 389 4.04 -1.55 24.09
C TRP A 389 3.72 -2.66 25.10
N ALA A 390 4.42 -2.69 26.23
CA ALA A 390 4.13 -3.63 27.31
C ALA A 390 2.91 -3.21 28.15
N SER A 391 2.74 -1.90 28.41
CA SER A 391 1.58 -1.38 29.14
C SER A 391 0.26 -1.52 28.36
N ILE A 392 0.29 -1.60 27.02
CA ILE A 392 -0.91 -1.97 26.23
C ILE A 392 -1.35 -3.41 26.56
N LEU A 393 -0.42 -4.34 26.76
CA LEU A 393 -0.76 -5.71 27.16
C LEU A 393 -1.20 -5.78 28.63
N ASP A 394 -0.63 -4.95 29.50
CA ASP A 394 -1.09 -4.76 30.88
C ASP A 394 -2.56 -4.30 30.93
N LEU A 395 -2.90 -3.25 30.16
CA LEU A 395 -4.26 -2.75 29.96
C LEU A 395 -5.24 -3.85 29.51
N VAL A 396 -4.87 -4.62 28.48
CA VAL A 396 -5.72 -5.70 27.94
C VAL A 396 -5.96 -6.80 28.98
N VAL A 397 -4.96 -7.13 29.80
CA VAL A 397 -5.03 -8.21 30.78
C VAL A 397 -5.74 -7.78 32.08
N ASN A 398 -5.40 -6.60 32.62
CA ASN A 398 -5.82 -6.15 33.95
C ASN A 398 -6.93 -5.08 33.94
N GLY A 399 -7.23 -4.49 32.78
CA GLY A 399 -8.28 -3.49 32.60
C GLY A 399 -7.86 -2.08 33.02
N GLU A 400 -8.83 -1.17 33.00
CA GLU A 400 -8.66 0.21 33.45
C GLU A 400 -9.01 0.38 34.93
N GLU A 401 -8.41 1.41 35.55
CA GLU A 401 -8.81 1.86 36.87
C GLU A 401 -10.29 2.31 36.84
N PRO A 402 -11.15 1.86 37.78
CA PRO A 402 -12.52 2.34 37.85
C PRO A 402 -12.55 3.85 38.16
N PRO A 403 -13.50 4.62 37.59
CA PRO A 403 -13.60 6.05 37.89
C PRO A 403 -13.88 6.28 39.38
N PRO A 404 -13.43 7.41 39.97
CA PRO A 404 -13.69 7.74 41.37
C PRO A 404 -15.18 7.75 41.68
N VAL A 405 -15.56 7.23 42.86
CA VAL A 405 -16.97 7.05 43.30
C VAL A 405 -17.77 8.37 43.27
N SER A 406 -17.10 9.52 43.38
CA SER A 406 -17.70 10.86 43.27
C SER A 406 -18.22 11.25 41.88
N LEU A 407 -17.93 10.46 40.83
CA LEU A 407 -18.36 10.70 39.45
C LEU A 407 -19.56 9.81 39.03
N GLY A 408 -20.24 9.20 40.01
CA GLY A 408 -21.44 8.38 39.80
C GLY A 408 -21.14 6.90 39.47
N LYS A 409 -22.20 6.10 39.28
CA LYS A 409 -22.11 4.66 38.97
C LYS A 409 -21.65 4.39 37.51
N GLY A 410 -20.48 4.88 37.13
CA GLY A 410 -19.77 4.47 35.93
C GLY A 410 -18.98 3.19 36.19
N GLY A 411 -19.32 2.09 35.52
CA GLY A 411 -18.48 0.89 35.53
C GLY A 411 -17.12 1.13 34.85
N THR A 412 -16.15 0.22 35.04
CA THR A 412 -14.88 0.24 34.30
C THR A 412 -15.12 0.30 32.80
N LYS A 413 -14.61 1.32 32.10
CA LYS A 413 -14.78 1.48 30.64
C LYS A 413 -14.30 0.26 29.87
N ARG A 414 -13.19 -0.35 30.29
CA ARG A 414 -12.62 -1.58 29.69
C ARG A 414 -12.44 -2.65 30.77
N LYS A 415 -13.17 -3.77 30.62
CA LYS A 415 -13.04 -4.95 31.48
C LYS A 415 -11.77 -5.74 31.12
N PRO A 416 -11.07 -6.35 32.09
CA PRO A 416 -9.94 -7.23 31.82
C PRO A 416 -10.34 -8.45 30.99
N LEU A 417 -9.53 -8.82 29.98
CA LEU A 417 -9.72 -10.09 29.25
C LEU A 417 -9.11 -11.31 29.96
N GLY A 418 -8.33 -11.08 31.03
CA GLY A 418 -7.73 -12.14 31.84
C GLY A 418 -6.37 -12.65 31.36
N LYS A 419 -5.79 -13.57 32.14
CA LYS A 419 -4.37 -13.96 32.06
C LYS A 419 -4.09 -15.23 31.25
N GLY A 420 -5.15 -15.97 30.86
CA GLY A 420 -5.06 -17.28 30.19
C GLY A 420 -5.02 -17.25 28.66
N LEU A 421 -4.99 -16.06 28.05
CA LEU A 421 -5.00 -15.90 26.59
C LEU A 421 -3.66 -16.32 25.96
N SER A 422 -3.74 -16.87 24.74
CA SER A 422 -2.56 -17.15 23.91
C SER A 422 -1.87 -15.86 23.41
N SER A 423 -0.63 -15.99 22.95
CA SER A 423 0.16 -14.85 22.46
C SER A 423 -0.48 -14.17 21.24
N TYR A 424 -1.11 -14.94 20.36
CA TYR A 424 -1.88 -14.43 19.22
C TYR A 424 -3.16 -13.70 19.65
N GLN A 425 -3.91 -14.23 20.63
CA GLN A 425 -5.11 -13.58 21.15
C GLN A 425 -4.78 -12.26 21.86
N LEU A 426 -3.72 -12.23 22.68
CA LEU A 426 -3.22 -10.99 23.32
C LEU A 426 -2.77 -9.95 22.28
N PHE A 427 -2.06 -10.38 21.24
CA PHE A 427 -1.68 -9.52 20.12
C PHE A 427 -2.90 -8.95 19.39
N LYS A 428 -3.89 -9.78 19.05
CA LYS A 428 -5.12 -9.34 18.38
C LYS A 428 -5.94 -8.38 19.25
N ALA A 429 -6.03 -8.63 20.56
CA ALA A 429 -6.70 -7.74 21.50
C ALA A 429 -5.99 -6.38 21.65
N ALA A 430 -4.65 -6.36 21.63
CA ALA A 430 -3.88 -5.12 21.59
C ALA A 430 -4.14 -4.32 20.30
N LEU A 431 -4.24 -4.99 19.15
CA LEU A 431 -4.62 -4.33 17.89
C LEU A 431 -6.06 -3.80 17.93
N ASP A 432 -7.02 -4.55 18.48
CA ASP A 432 -8.43 -4.12 18.59
C ASP A 432 -8.57 -2.84 19.43
N PHE A 433 -7.84 -2.77 20.56
CA PHE A 433 -7.71 -1.54 21.34
C PHE A 433 -7.13 -0.38 20.49
N LEU A 434 -5.98 -0.58 19.84
CA LEU A 434 -5.34 0.45 19.02
C LEU A 434 -6.21 0.93 17.84
N ALA A 435 -7.00 0.03 17.25
CA ALA A 435 -7.87 0.30 16.10
C ALA A 435 -9.14 1.08 16.46
N ARG A 436 -9.65 0.93 17.69
CA ARG A 436 -10.92 1.55 18.13
C ARG A 436 -10.75 2.77 19.03
N HIS A 437 -9.65 2.86 19.78
CA HIS A 437 -9.49 3.92 20.78
C HIS A 437 -9.21 5.30 20.17
N ASN A 438 -9.80 6.36 20.74
CA ASN A 438 -9.56 7.74 20.33
C ASN A 438 -8.66 8.47 21.34
N PHE A 439 -7.35 8.44 21.10
CA PHE A 439 -6.32 9.03 21.96
C PHE A 439 -6.44 10.56 22.16
N HIS A 440 -7.25 11.26 21.36
CA HIS A 440 -7.46 12.71 21.44
C HIS A 440 -8.58 13.08 22.44
N GLU A 441 -9.55 12.20 22.64
CA GLU A 441 -10.73 12.45 23.48
C GLU A 441 -10.70 11.67 24.79
N GLU A 442 -10.05 10.49 24.79
CA GLU A 442 -10.00 9.60 25.94
C GLU A 442 -8.57 9.37 26.43
N GLY A 443 -8.28 9.77 27.66
CA GLY A 443 -7.07 9.33 28.37
C GLY A 443 -7.22 7.92 28.93
N VAL A 444 -6.12 7.16 28.93
CA VAL A 444 -6.06 5.77 29.42
C VAL A 444 -5.32 5.70 30.75
N PHE A 445 -5.90 4.97 31.71
CA PHE A 445 -5.41 4.80 33.07
C PHE A 445 -5.42 3.31 33.41
N VAL A 446 -4.26 2.66 33.25
CA VAL A 446 -4.10 1.21 33.47
C VAL A 446 -4.17 0.89 34.95
N LYS A 447 -5.01 -0.07 35.33
CA LYS A 447 -5.30 -0.41 36.72
C LYS A 447 -4.03 -0.51 37.58
N ALA A 448 -3.96 0.32 38.61
CA ALA A 448 -2.81 0.45 39.49
C ALA A 448 -3.06 -0.30 40.82
N LYS A 449 -1.99 -0.77 41.47
CA LYS A 449 -2.12 -1.53 42.73
C LYS A 449 -2.65 -0.65 43.88
N ASP A 450 -2.12 0.57 43.98
CA ASP A 450 -2.35 1.50 45.08
C ASP A 450 -3.11 2.76 44.58
N GLY A 451 -3.82 2.63 43.45
CA GLY A 451 -4.44 3.74 42.71
C GLY A 451 -3.44 4.61 41.94
N HIS A 452 -3.94 5.57 41.15
CA HIS A 452 -3.08 6.51 40.43
C HIS A 452 -2.62 7.68 41.31
N ARG A 453 -1.33 8.05 41.18
CA ARG A 453 -0.64 9.10 41.96
C ARG A 453 -1.19 10.51 41.74
N PHE A 454 -1.77 10.77 40.56
CA PHE A 454 -2.38 12.04 40.19
C PHE A 454 -3.77 11.78 39.61
N PRO A 455 -4.77 12.63 39.89
CA PRO A 455 -6.11 12.47 39.35
C PRO A 455 -6.13 12.72 37.83
N PRO A 456 -7.03 12.08 37.05
CA PRO A 456 -7.08 12.22 35.60
C PRO A 456 -7.10 13.66 35.09
N GLY A 457 -7.82 14.56 35.79
CA GLY A 457 -7.91 15.98 35.43
C GLY A 457 -6.59 16.76 35.46
N SER A 458 -5.54 16.24 36.13
CA SER A 458 -4.20 16.86 36.07
C SER A 458 -3.55 16.73 34.69
N TYR A 459 -3.91 15.73 33.89
CA TYR A 459 -3.25 15.44 32.61
C TYR A 459 -3.83 16.22 31.41
N SER A 460 -4.81 17.10 31.63
CA SER A 460 -5.55 17.87 30.61
C SER A 460 -4.69 18.78 29.71
N SER A 461 -3.44 19.04 30.11
CA SER A 461 -2.44 19.80 29.34
C SER A 461 -1.73 18.98 28.24
N HIS A 462 -1.93 17.66 28.16
CA HIS A 462 -1.34 16.79 27.13
C HIS A 462 -2.29 16.56 25.94
N GLU A 463 -1.74 16.41 24.73
CA GLU A 463 -2.52 15.99 23.54
C GLU A 463 -3.03 14.54 23.62
N ALA A 464 -2.29 13.66 24.30
CA ALA A 464 -2.61 12.25 24.46
C ALA A 464 -2.14 11.75 25.84
N VAL A 465 -2.95 10.90 26.48
CA VAL A 465 -2.70 10.44 27.86
C VAL A 465 -2.77 8.91 27.94
N PHE A 466 -1.67 8.30 28.36
CA PHE A 466 -1.62 6.88 28.74
C PHE A 466 -0.76 6.75 30.00
N VAL A 467 -1.39 6.47 31.13
CA VAL A 467 -0.73 6.28 32.42
C VAL A 467 -0.69 4.79 32.76
N ASP A 468 0.49 4.29 33.07
CA ASP A 468 0.75 2.87 33.34
C ASP A 468 0.39 2.45 34.77
N SER A 469 0.44 1.14 35.06
CA SER A 469 0.15 0.57 36.37
C SER A 469 1.14 0.97 37.49
N THR A 470 2.34 1.47 37.15
CA THR A 470 3.24 2.10 38.15
C THR A 470 2.80 3.53 38.51
N SER A 471 1.88 4.09 37.72
CA SER A 471 1.34 5.44 37.78
C SER A 471 2.42 6.54 37.83
N SER A 472 3.53 6.30 37.15
CA SER A 472 4.72 7.16 37.28
C SER A 472 4.81 8.24 36.21
N VAL A 473 4.39 7.95 34.98
CA VAL A 473 4.55 8.84 33.81
C VAL A 473 3.37 8.73 32.83
N ASN A 474 3.10 9.80 32.10
CA ASN A 474 2.32 9.69 30.86
C ASN A 474 3.24 9.14 29.75
N LEU A 475 3.01 7.89 29.34
CA LEU A 475 3.82 7.22 28.32
C LEU A 475 3.61 7.78 26.91
N LEU A 476 2.56 8.58 26.66
CA LEU A 476 2.29 9.22 25.38
C LEU A 476 2.63 10.73 25.32
N ALA A 477 3.23 11.30 26.37
CA ALA A 477 3.39 12.76 26.49
C ALA A 477 4.04 13.46 25.27
N ASP A 478 5.12 12.89 24.72
CA ASP A 478 5.86 13.38 23.54
C ASP A 478 5.49 12.66 22.23
N VAL A 479 4.34 11.96 22.17
CA VAL A 479 3.85 11.30 20.95
C VAL A 479 2.80 12.18 20.27
N PRO A 480 3.05 12.72 19.07
CA PRO A 480 2.08 13.58 18.39
C PRO A 480 0.79 12.83 18.08
N ILE A 481 -0.37 13.44 18.31
CA ILE A 481 -1.67 12.77 18.09
C ILE A 481 -1.84 12.25 16.66
N SER A 482 -1.29 12.94 15.65
CA SER A 482 -1.36 12.50 14.25
C SER A 482 -0.59 11.19 13.98
N SER A 483 0.43 10.89 14.80
CA SER A 483 1.20 9.65 14.73
C SER A 483 0.45 8.47 15.39
N LEU A 484 -0.42 8.77 16.36
CA LEU A 484 -1.40 7.83 16.92
C LEU A 484 -2.59 7.62 15.96
N ASP A 485 -3.03 8.66 15.24
CA ASP A 485 -4.01 8.53 14.15
C ASP A 485 -3.52 7.55 13.06
N LEU A 486 -2.23 7.62 12.68
CA LEU A 486 -1.62 6.64 11.76
C LEU A 486 -1.51 5.24 12.37
N LEU A 487 -1.16 5.12 13.66
CA LEU A 487 -1.10 3.83 14.35
C LEU A 487 -2.46 3.14 14.40
N ARG A 488 -3.53 3.91 14.67
CA ARG A 488 -4.92 3.44 14.63
C ARG A 488 -5.30 2.94 13.24
N TYR A 489 -4.97 3.69 12.19
CA TYR A 489 -5.19 3.28 10.81
C TYR A 489 -4.47 1.96 10.47
N ASP A 490 -3.19 1.83 10.82
CA ASP A 490 -2.42 0.61 10.59
C ASP A 490 -2.96 -0.59 11.39
N ALA A 491 -3.49 -0.36 12.60
CA ALA A 491 -4.12 -1.38 13.42
C ALA A 491 -5.45 -1.85 12.80
N GLN A 492 -6.30 -0.93 12.33
CA GLN A 492 -7.53 -1.23 11.58
C GLN A 492 -7.23 -2.09 10.34
N ALA A 493 -6.33 -1.64 9.47
CA ALA A 493 -5.93 -2.38 8.27
C ALA A 493 -5.31 -3.76 8.59
N THR A 494 -4.62 -3.89 9.74
CA THR A 494 -4.08 -5.19 10.18
C THR A 494 -5.18 -6.14 10.65
N LEU A 495 -6.19 -5.66 11.39
CA LEU A 495 -7.33 -6.47 11.82
C LEU A 495 -8.17 -6.92 10.62
N GLU A 496 -8.49 -6.01 9.70
CA GLU A 496 -9.20 -6.33 8.45
C GLU A 496 -8.50 -7.48 7.70
N ALA A 497 -7.17 -7.45 7.58
CA ALA A 497 -6.39 -8.52 6.95
C ALA A 497 -6.41 -9.86 7.74
N LEU A 498 -6.37 -9.81 9.07
CA LEU A 498 -6.43 -11.01 9.91
C LEU A 498 -7.83 -11.67 9.90
N ASP A 499 -8.89 -10.87 9.83
CA ASP A 499 -10.27 -11.35 9.83
C ASP A 499 -10.71 -11.83 8.44
N HIS A 500 -10.48 -11.02 7.39
CA HIS A 500 -11.02 -11.26 6.04
C HIS A 500 -10.08 -12.01 5.08
N SER A 501 -8.86 -12.36 5.50
CA SER A 501 -7.96 -13.22 4.69
C SER A 501 -8.65 -14.49 4.20
N SER A 502 -8.40 -14.87 2.94
CA SER A 502 -8.86 -16.15 2.41
C SER A 502 -7.99 -17.30 2.94
N ILE A 503 -8.50 -18.55 2.95
CA ILE A 503 -7.68 -19.73 3.35
C ILE A 503 -6.43 -19.88 2.45
N SER A 504 -6.46 -19.32 1.23
CA SER A 504 -5.36 -19.29 0.27
C SER A 504 -4.37 -18.13 0.46
N GLU A 505 -4.70 -17.08 1.19
CA GLU A 505 -3.82 -15.92 1.41
C GLU A 505 -3.44 -15.84 2.89
N ASP A 506 -2.26 -16.35 3.24
CA ASP A 506 -1.73 -16.30 4.60
C ASP A 506 -1.33 -14.85 4.99
N PRO A 507 -2.05 -14.19 5.92
CA PRO A 507 -1.72 -12.83 6.31
C PRO A 507 -0.46 -12.75 7.20
N PHE A 508 0.05 -13.86 7.76
CA PHE A 508 1.20 -13.85 8.67
C PHE A 508 2.43 -13.15 8.05
N GLN A 509 2.71 -13.43 6.77
CA GLN A 509 3.82 -12.78 6.05
C GLN A 509 3.63 -11.26 5.97
N THR A 510 2.43 -10.80 5.60
CA THR A 510 2.09 -9.38 5.49
C THR A 510 2.10 -8.67 6.85
N VAL A 511 1.72 -9.36 7.92
CA VAL A 511 1.64 -8.77 9.28
C VAL A 511 3.02 -8.64 9.93
N PHE A 512 3.84 -9.70 9.88
CA PHE A 512 5.08 -9.80 10.67
C PHE A 512 6.39 -9.83 9.87
N LEU A 513 6.38 -10.23 8.60
CA LEU A 513 7.62 -10.41 7.81
C LEU A 513 7.87 -9.25 6.84
N LYS A 514 6.82 -8.80 6.14
CA LYS A 514 6.87 -7.69 5.19
C LYS A 514 7.13 -6.35 5.89
N GLU A 515 8.02 -5.56 5.30
CA GLU A 515 8.30 -4.18 5.72
C GLU A 515 7.30 -3.21 5.08
N HIS A 516 6.77 -2.28 5.89
CA HIS A 516 5.78 -1.26 5.50
C HIS A 516 6.31 0.15 5.79
N ARG A 517 7.64 0.36 5.70
CA ARG A 517 8.29 1.67 5.87
C ARG A 517 8.51 2.42 4.55
N ASP A 518 8.41 1.74 3.40
CA ASP A 518 8.54 2.36 2.08
C ASP A 518 7.40 3.36 1.83
N MET A 519 7.74 4.65 1.72
CA MET A 519 6.74 5.73 1.86
C MET A 519 5.71 5.76 0.73
N PHE A 520 6.15 5.52 -0.52
CA PHE A 520 5.30 5.65 -1.70
C PHE A 520 4.20 4.59 -1.83
N ALA A 521 4.34 3.42 -1.19
CA ALA A 521 3.28 2.40 -1.17
C ALA A 521 2.30 2.57 0.01
N ARG A 522 2.71 3.29 1.07
CA ARG A 522 1.93 3.47 2.30
C ARG A 522 1.09 4.74 2.30
N PHE A 523 1.62 5.86 1.81
CA PHE A 523 0.96 7.17 1.84
C PHE A 523 0.45 7.58 0.46
N ASP A 524 -0.72 8.23 0.42
CA ASP A 524 -1.29 8.74 -0.83
C ASP A 524 -0.55 9.98 -1.33
N ILE A 525 -0.02 10.79 -0.39
CA ILE A 525 0.87 11.92 -0.69
C ILE A 525 2.09 11.82 0.23
N VAL A 526 3.27 11.96 -0.37
CA VAL A 526 4.55 12.17 0.34
C VAL A 526 5.04 13.57 -0.01
N VAL A 527 5.36 14.36 1.02
CA VAL A 527 5.96 15.70 0.89
C VAL A 527 7.33 15.69 1.54
N ARG A 528 8.39 16.05 0.81
CA ARG A 528 9.72 16.26 1.37
C ARG A 528 9.87 17.74 1.72
N VAL A 529 10.25 18.03 2.96
CA VAL A 529 10.41 19.39 3.49
C VAL A 529 11.83 19.59 3.99
N ASP A 530 12.51 20.60 3.46
CA ASP A 530 13.72 21.14 4.07
C ASP A 530 13.35 22.14 5.17
N LEU A 531 13.95 21.96 6.35
CA LEU A 531 13.71 22.74 7.55
C LEU A 531 14.84 23.74 7.84
N SER A 532 15.85 23.84 6.97
CA SER A 532 17.02 24.70 7.20
C SER A 532 16.67 26.19 7.38
N SER A 533 15.56 26.64 6.79
CA SER A 533 15.04 28.01 6.91
C SER A 533 13.76 28.12 7.77
N ALA A 534 13.45 27.10 8.58
CA ALA A 534 12.16 27.04 9.26
C ALA A 534 12.11 27.91 10.55
N GLU A 535 11.20 28.88 10.59
CA GLU A 535 11.04 29.84 11.70
C GLU A 535 9.60 29.84 12.22
N MET A 536 9.38 29.53 13.50
CA MET A 536 8.05 29.53 14.11
C MET A 536 7.50 30.96 14.26
N ARG A 537 6.42 31.28 13.53
CA ARG A 537 5.78 32.61 13.55
C ARG A 537 5.31 33.09 14.94
N LYS A 538 4.98 32.17 15.86
CA LYS A 538 4.61 32.45 17.26
C LYS A 538 5.49 31.64 18.23
N ALA A 539 6.80 31.85 18.19
CA ALA A 539 7.74 31.15 19.08
C ALA A 539 7.54 31.55 20.55
N SER A 540 7.11 30.62 21.40
CA SER A 540 7.07 30.80 22.86
C SER A 540 8.31 30.20 23.51
N ALA A 541 9.06 31.00 24.27
CA ALA A 541 10.23 30.55 25.02
C ALA A 541 9.87 29.47 26.07
N HIS A 542 8.70 29.60 26.69
CA HIS A 542 8.15 28.61 27.62
C HIS A 542 7.89 27.26 26.91
N SER A 543 7.21 27.28 25.76
CA SER A 543 6.94 26.08 24.96
C SER A 543 8.22 25.39 24.48
N VAL A 544 9.22 26.15 24.02
CA VAL A 544 10.53 25.62 23.61
C VAL A 544 11.25 24.93 24.78
N ALA A 545 11.16 25.49 25.98
CA ALA A 545 11.78 24.92 27.17
C ALA A 545 11.06 23.65 27.66
N ASP A 546 9.72 23.59 27.57
CA ASP A 546 8.96 22.38 27.91
C ASP A 546 9.24 21.23 26.91
N HIS A 547 9.31 21.54 25.61
CA HIS A 547 9.70 20.59 24.55
C HIS A 547 11.19 20.20 24.57
N GLY A 548 12.02 20.85 25.39
CA GLY A 548 13.46 20.57 25.55
C GLY A 548 14.36 21.07 24.41
N SER A 549 13.82 21.26 23.20
CA SER A 549 14.55 21.81 22.06
C SER A 549 13.65 22.62 21.12
N VAL A 550 14.26 23.59 20.42
CA VAL A 550 13.58 24.39 19.38
C VAL A 550 13.01 23.49 18.28
N TYR A 551 13.77 22.47 17.88
CA TYR A 551 13.36 21.49 16.87
C TYR A 551 12.11 20.72 17.31
N ASN A 552 12.04 20.27 18.56
CA ASN A 552 10.88 19.53 19.07
C ASN A 552 9.63 20.41 19.16
N ALA A 553 9.75 21.66 19.63
CA ALA A 553 8.64 22.62 19.60
C ALA A 553 8.19 22.94 18.17
N LEU A 554 9.12 23.08 17.22
CA LEU A 554 8.82 23.34 15.81
C LEU A 554 8.08 22.15 15.18
N MET A 555 8.53 20.92 15.45
CA MET A 555 7.88 19.70 14.97
C MET A 555 6.46 19.51 15.53
N THR A 556 6.23 19.73 16.84
CA THR A 556 4.88 19.69 17.41
C THR A 556 3.98 20.74 16.75
N THR A 557 4.46 21.98 16.63
CA THR A 557 3.72 23.09 16.01
C THR A 557 3.41 22.82 14.53
N LEU A 558 4.35 22.22 13.79
CA LEU A 558 4.18 21.84 12.38
C LEU A 558 3.10 20.76 12.24
N VAL A 559 3.18 19.71 13.06
CA VAL A 559 2.19 18.62 13.04
C VAL A 559 0.79 19.13 13.37
N SER A 560 0.63 19.92 14.43
CA SER A 560 -0.69 20.45 14.84
C SER A 560 -1.26 21.43 13.80
N THR A 561 -0.41 22.26 13.19
CA THR A 561 -0.80 23.16 12.09
C THR A 561 -1.31 22.37 10.87
N LEU A 562 -0.60 21.32 10.44
CA LEU A 562 -1.01 20.51 9.30
C LEU A 562 -2.28 19.69 9.59
N ARG A 563 -2.41 19.11 10.79
CA ARG A 563 -3.62 18.40 11.22
C ARG A 563 -4.83 19.33 11.23
N ARG A 564 -4.70 20.54 11.79
CA ARG A 564 -5.77 21.56 11.79
C ARG A 564 -6.15 22.01 10.38
N GLY A 565 -5.18 22.22 9.49
CA GLY A 565 -5.44 22.76 8.16
C GLY A 565 -5.93 21.74 7.13
N LEU A 566 -5.56 20.47 7.25
CA LEU A 566 -6.12 19.40 6.42
C LEU A 566 -7.48 18.90 6.95
N GLY A 567 -7.66 18.85 8.28
CA GLY A 567 -8.92 18.40 8.89
C GLY A 567 -9.34 17.01 8.37
N ASN A 568 -10.63 16.85 8.06
CA ASN A 568 -11.17 15.60 7.51
C ASN A 568 -10.77 15.29 6.05
N ARG A 569 -9.86 16.05 5.42
CA ARG A 569 -9.28 15.67 4.12
C ARG A 569 -8.30 14.50 4.23
N ALA A 570 -7.82 14.18 5.43
CA ALA A 570 -6.86 13.12 5.69
C ALA A 570 -7.35 12.19 6.81
N LYS A 571 -7.19 10.87 6.62
CA LYS A 571 -7.42 9.84 7.65
C LYS A 571 -6.25 9.78 8.65
N ALA A 572 -5.03 10.06 8.19
CA ALA A 572 -3.82 10.13 9.01
C ALA A 572 -2.75 11.02 8.38
N ILE A 573 -1.91 11.65 9.23
CA ILE A 573 -0.76 12.48 8.82
C ILE A 573 0.43 12.13 9.73
N ALA A 574 1.58 11.77 9.19
CA ALA A 574 2.76 11.49 10.00
C ALA A 574 4.01 12.23 9.48
N VAL A 575 4.82 12.70 10.43
CA VAL A 575 6.19 13.14 10.15
C VAL A 575 7.11 11.94 10.27
N LEU A 576 7.92 11.74 9.25
CA LEU A 576 8.80 10.61 9.05
C LEU A 576 10.25 11.08 9.01
N HIS A 577 11.08 10.51 9.88
CA HIS A 577 12.51 10.79 9.95
C HIS A 577 13.28 9.57 10.50
N PRO A 578 14.59 9.42 10.24
CA PRO A 578 15.43 8.47 10.96
C PRO A 578 15.41 8.74 12.47
N THR A 579 15.63 7.71 13.30
CA THR A 579 15.77 7.93 14.76
C THR A 579 17.08 8.64 15.11
N SER A 580 17.13 9.19 16.32
CA SER A 580 18.23 10.02 16.83
C SER A 580 19.60 9.32 16.71
N ASP A 581 20.57 9.99 16.08
CA ASP A 581 21.92 9.46 15.92
C ASP A 581 22.76 9.51 17.21
N ILE A 582 23.68 8.56 17.33
CA ILE A 582 24.77 8.62 18.31
C ILE A 582 25.82 9.68 17.92
N ARG A 583 26.47 10.29 18.92
CA ARG A 583 27.50 11.33 18.72
C ARG A 583 28.73 11.10 19.60
N PRO A 584 29.93 11.58 19.21
CA PRO A 584 31.13 11.46 20.03
C PRO A 584 31.01 12.24 21.35
N LEU A 585 31.79 11.85 22.36
CA LEU A 585 31.80 12.50 23.67
C LEU A 585 32.19 13.99 23.63
N SER A 586 32.91 14.43 22.60
CA SER A 586 33.25 15.84 22.37
C SER A 586 32.06 16.70 21.94
N GLN A 587 30.94 16.10 21.54
CA GLN A 587 29.75 16.80 21.06
C GLN A 587 28.63 16.80 22.12
N ALA A 588 28.48 17.93 22.83
CA ALA A 588 27.48 18.07 23.89
C ALA A 588 26.03 17.88 23.39
N GLN A 589 25.65 18.54 22.29
CA GLN A 589 24.26 18.60 21.81
C GLN A 589 24.00 17.59 20.66
N PRO A 590 22.80 16.98 20.60
CA PRO A 590 22.39 16.19 19.44
C PRO A 590 22.23 17.07 18.20
N ALA A 591 22.48 16.48 17.02
CA ALA A 591 22.07 17.05 15.74
C ALA A 591 20.58 16.72 15.49
N ASN A 592 19.89 17.56 14.73
CA ASN A 592 18.52 17.31 14.26
C ASN A 592 18.56 17.16 12.74
N PRO A 593 17.69 16.32 12.13
CA PRO A 593 17.64 16.19 10.68
C PRO A 593 17.14 17.49 10.04
N SER A 594 17.87 17.98 9.04
CA SER A 594 17.46 19.16 8.26
C SER A 594 16.29 18.89 7.33
N VAL A 595 16.05 17.62 6.98
CA VAL A 595 14.99 17.21 6.05
C VAL A 595 14.08 16.20 6.73
N VAL A 596 12.77 16.42 6.62
CA VAL A 596 11.73 15.48 7.05
C VAL A 596 10.79 15.15 5.90
N HIS A 597 10.14 14.00 5.98
CA HIS A 597 9.06 13.64 5.09
C HIS A 597 7.71 13.70 5.83
N ILE A 598 6.67 14.18 5.16
CA ILE A 598 5.30 14.17 5.65
C ILE A 598 4.53 13.18 4.78
N GLY A 599 4.07 12.09 5.41
CA GLY A 599 3.17 11.12 4.79
C GLY A 599 1.72 11.45 5.13
N ILE A 600 0.85 11.48 4.12
CA ILE A 600 -0.58 11.77 4.26
C ILE A 600 -1.37 10.61 3.67
N ILE A 601 -2.36 10.12 4.43
CA ILE A 601 -3.37 9.17 3.97
C ILE A 601 -4.66 9.94 3.79
N LEU A 602 -5.20 9.97 2.57
CA LEU A 602 -6.33 10.80 2.20
C LEU A 602 -7.67 10.13 2.52
N ASP A 603 -8.64 10.95 2.92
CA ASP A 603 -10.03 10.57 2.85
C ASP A 603 -10.60 10.96 1.48
N SER A 604 -10.81 9.98 0.61
CA SER A 604 -11.20 10.18 -0.80
C SER A 604 -12.50 10.97 -1.00
N GLU A 605 -13.41 10.92 -0.03
CA GLU A 605 -14.68 11.66 -0.06
C GLU A 605 -14.47 13.18 0.11
N HIS A 606 -13.58 13.56 1.04
CA HIS A 606 -13.40 14.95 1.45
C HIS A 606 -12.13 15.61 0.87
N ALA A 607 -11.11 14.83 0.51
CA ALA A 607 -9.77 15.30 0.15
C ALA A 607 -9.74 16.34 -0.99
N PHE A 608 -10.65 16.22 -1.95
CA PHE A 608 -10.65 16.98 -3.20
C PHE A 608 -11.76 18.05 -3.29
N ARG A 609 -12.37 18.46 -2.16
CA ARG A 609 -13.32 19.57 -2.15
C ARG A 609 -12.62 20.90 -2.48
N LEU A 610 -13.29 21.76 -3.26
CA LEU A 610 -12.75 23.06 -3.71
C LEU A 610 -12.80 24.15 -2.63
N VAL A 611 -13.65 23.96 -1.61
CA VAL A 611 -13.91 24.94 -0.56
C VAL A 611 -13.80 24.28 0.80
N ASP A 612 -13.10 24.91 1.73
CA ASP A 612 -13.16 24.60 3.16
C ASP A 612 -14.04 25.63 3.86
N HIS A 613 -15.11 25.18 4.51
CA HIS A 613 -16.01 26.04 5.26
C HIS A 613 -15.43 26.36 6.64
N GLY A 614 -15.51 27.62 7.04
CA GLY A 614 -15.18 28.14 8.36
C GLY A 614 -16.42 28.48 9.18
N PRO A 615 -16.27 29.30 10.23
CA PRO A 615 -17.39 29.79 11.05
C PRO A 615 -18.42 30.60 10.23
N PRO A 616 -19.69 30.64 10.66
CA PRO A 616 -20.69 31.51 10.07
C PRO A 616 -20.37 32.99 10.30
N ALA A 617 -20.88 33.85 9.42
CA ALA A 617 -20.84 35.28 9.61
C ALA A 617 -21.90 35.71 10.64
N GLU A 618 -21.45 36.36 11.71
CA GLU A 618 -22.28 36.87 12.82
C GLU A 618 -22.10 38.41 12.90
N GLU A 619 -23.08 39.13 13.48
CA GLU A 619 -23.00 40.60 13.62
C GLU A 619 -21.82 41.06 14.50
N THR A 620 -21.36 40.21 15.42
CA THR A 620 -20.16 40.45 16.23
C THR A 620 -19.06 39.47 15.81
N GLU A 621 -17.82 39.94 15.71
CA GLU A 621 -16.72 39.09 15.26
C GLU A 621 -16.31 38.09 16.36
N SER A 622 -16.81 36.85 16.23
CA SER A 622 -16.46 35.76 17.13
C SER A 622 -14.95 35.47 17.14
N GLU A 623 -14.43 35.00 18.28
CA GLU A 623 -13.03 34.56 18.38
C GLU A 623 -12.70 33.41 17.41
N ARG A 624 -13.68 32.58 17.03
CA ARG A 624 -13.52 31.54 16.01
C ARG A 624 -13.24 32.15 14.63
N THR A 625 -13.94 33.22 14.27
CA THR A 625 -13.73 33.97 13.01
C THR A 625 -12.34 34.59 12.96
N LYS A 626 -11.90 35.25 14.04
CA LYS A 626 -10.53 35.80 14.16
C LYS A 626 -9.47 34.70 14.03
N GLN A 627 -9.63 33.59 14.73
CA GLN A 627 -8.70 32.45 14.66
C GLN A 627 -8.67 31.77 13.28
N PHE A 628 -9.78 31.79 12.54
CA PHE A 628 -9.83 31.28 11.16
C PHE A 628 -9.08 32.20 10.19
N ARG A 629 -9.39 33.51 10.22
CA ARG A 629 -8.70 34.54 9.43
C ARG A 629 -7.21 34.62 9.74
N GLU A 630 -6.81 34.53 11.02
CA GLU A 630 -5.40 34.50 11.39
C GLU A 630 -4.69 33.24 10.85
N PHE A 631 -5.32 32.08 10.99
CA PHE A 631 -4.74 30.80 10.56
C PHE A 631 -4.52 30.73 9.05
N TRP A 632 -5.52 31.11 8.25
CA TRP A 632 -5.46 31.03 6.78
C TRP A 632 -4.88 32.28 6.11
N GLY A 633 -5.07 33.47 6.68
CA GLY A 633 -4.56 34.73 6.15
C GLY A 633 -5.28 35.19 4.88
N GLU A 634 -4.49 35.57 3.87
CA GLU A 634 -4.94 35.96 2.52
C GLU A 634 -5.82 34.93 1.80
N LYS A 635 -5.94 33.71 2.34
CA LYS A 635 -6.79 32.65 1.84
C LYS A 635 -8.18 32.56 2.50
N ALA A 636 -8.43 33.28 3.59
CA ALA A 636 -9.77 33.40 4.17
C ALA A 636 -10.58 34.49 3.45
N GLU A 637 -11.78 34.14 2.98
CA GLU A 637 -12.75 35.04 2.37
C GLU A 637 -14.16 34.80 2.93
N LEU A 638 -14.99 35.84 2.98
CA LEU A 638 -16.43 35.66 3.22
C LEU A 638 -17.12 35.24 1.93
N ARG A 639 -17.87 34.14 1.96
CA ARG A 639 -18.54 33.60 0.78
C ARG A 639 -20.02 33.32 1.05
N ARG A 640 -20.88 33.78 0.14
CA ARG A 640 -22.31 33.42 0.11
C ARG A 640 -22.52 32.14 -0.70
N PHE A 641 -23.29 31.20 -0.17
CA PHE A 641 -23.61 29.92 -0.81
C PHE A 641 -25.03 29.90 -1.37
N LYS A 642 -25.37 28.83 -2.12
CA LYS A 642 -26.67 28.69 -2.82
C LYS A 642 -27.87 28.56 -1.89
N ASP A 643 -27.64 28.11 -0.66
CA ASP A 643 -28.60 28.06 0.45
C ASP A 643 -28.83 29.43 1.11
N GLY A 644 -28.13 30.48 0.65
CA GLY A 644 -28.19 31.82 1.20
C GLY A 644 -27.25 32.07 2.38
N SER A 645 -26.61 31.02 2.92
CA SER A 645 -25.67 31.13 4.04
C SER A 645 -24.44 31.98 3.67
N ILE A 646 -23.91 32.71 4.64
CA ILE A 646 -22.66 33.48 4.52
C ILE A 646 -21.72 32.95 5.58
N VAL A 647 -20.61 32.35 5.16
CA VAL A 647 -19.61 31.77 6.06
C VAL A 647 -18.20 32.18 5.64
N GLU A 648 -17.28 32.25 6.59
CA GLU A 648 -15.85 32.28 6.29
C GLU A 648 -15.49 31.03 5.47
N SER A 649 -14.60 31.17 4.50
CA SER A 649 -14.28 30.12 3.54
C SER A 649 -12.82 30.21 3.08
N VAL A 650 -12.27 29.08 2.65
CA VAL A 650 -11.01 29.03 1.88
C VAL A 650 -11.27 28.35 0.55
N VAL A 651 -10.85 28.98 -0.54
CA VAL A 651 -11.13 28.51 -1.90
C VAL A 651 -9.86 28.14 -2.65
N TRP A 652 -9.90 26.96 -3.26
CA TRP A 652 -8.81 26.37 -4.01
C TRP A 652 -9.13 26.42 -5.52
N GLU A 653 -8.52 27.39 -6.20
CA GLU A 653 -8.61 27.55 -7.65
C GLU A 653 -7.79 26.48 -8.37
N VAL A 654 -8.43 25.75 -9.29
CA VAL A 654 -7.82 24.66 -10.06
C VAL A 654 -8.40 24.63 -11.48
N LYS A 655 -7.55 24.36 -12.48
CA LYS A 655 -7.91 24.40 -13.91
C LYS A 655 -8.34 23.04 -14.46
N ASN A 656 -7.93 21.96 -13.82
CA ASN A 656 -8.13 20.59 -14.30
C ASN A 656 -8.21 19.58 -13.14
N SER A 657 -8.54 18.32 -13.45
CA SER A 657 -8.73 17.28 -12.45
C SER A 657 -7.46 16.89 -11.70
N ASP A 658 -6.28 17.03 -12.30
CA ASP A 658 -5.02 16.72 -11.60
C ASP A 658 -4.68 17.81 -10.58
N GLU A 659 -4.83 19.09 -10.94
CA GLU A 659 -4.70 20.21 -10.00
C GLU A 659 -5.70 20.09 -8.84
N ARG A 660 -6.93 19.62 -9.11
CA ARG A 660 -7.91 19.30 -8.05
C ARG A 660 -7.43 18.18 -7.12
N ALA A 661 -6.72 17.17 -7.63
CA ALA A 661 -6.09 16.13 -6.82
C ALA A 661 -4.93 16.66 -5.95
N HIS A 662 -4.34 17.80 -6.33
CA HIS A 662 -3.23 18.43 -5.61
C HIS A 662 -3.64 19.35 -4.46
N ILE A 663 -4.94 19.61 -4.23
CA ILE A 663 -5.42 20.53 -3.19
C ILE A 663 -4.81 20.23 -1.80
N PRO A 664 -4.71 18.97 -1.31
CA PRO A 664 -4.02 18.68 -0.06
C PRO A 664 -2.53 19.11 -0.06
N SER A 665 -1.81 18.92 -1.17
CA SER A 665 -0.42 19.41 -1.32
C SER A 665 -0.33 20.94 -1.38
N MET A 666 -1.36 21.62 -1.91
CA MET A 666 -1.45 23.08 -1.92
C MET A 666 -1.71 23.63 -0.51
N ILE A 667 -2.59 22.99 0.27
CA ILE A 667 -2.81 23.28 1.68
C ILE A 667 -1.50 23.19 2.46
N VAL A 668 -0.77 22.07 2.34
CA VAL A 668 0.52 21.87 3.03
C VAL A 668 1.51 22.99 2.68
N ARG A 669 1.70 23.30 1.39
CA ARG A 669 2.60 24.39 0.96
C ARG A 669 2.20 25.75 1.53
N HIS A 670 0.91 26.07 1.53
CA HIS A 670 0.41 27.34 2.09
C HIS A 670 0.71 27.46 3.59
N LEU A 671 0.43 26.40 4.34
CA LEU A 671 0.64 26.37 5.79
C LEU A 671 2.12 26.42 6.17
N LEU A 672 2.98 25.68 5.46
CA LEU A 672 4.43 25.71 5.68
C LEU A 672 5.03 27.10 5.38
N LYS A 673 4.62 27.74 4.29
CA LYS A 673 5.03 29.11 3.97
C LYS A 673 4.54 30.12 5.02
N ARG A 674 3.28 30.02 5.44
CA ARG A 674 2.63 31.02 6.33
C ARG A 674 3.07 30.95 7.79
N HIS A 675 3.29 29.74 8.33
CA HIS A 675 3.53 29.53 9.76
C HIS A 675 4.99 29.22 10.10
N PHE A 676 5.78 28.80 9.11
CA PHE A 676 7.18 28.37 9.29
C PHE A 676 8.19 29.07 8.37
N SER A 677 7.76 30.05 7.55
CA SER A 677 8.61 30.73 6.55
C SER A 677 9.29 29.80 5.52
N ILE A 678 8.78 28.58 5.33
CA ILE A 678 9.36 27.58 4.43
C ILE A 678 8.91 27.87 2.99
N GLY A 679 9.86 28.14 2.10
CA GLY A 679 9.64 28.43 0.69
C GLY A 679 9.10 27.25 -0.13
N GLY A 680 8.54 27.52 -1.32
CA GLY A 680 8.00 26.47 -2.19
C GLY A 680 9.08 25.56 -2.81
N ASP A 681 10.29 26.10 -2.95
CA ASP A 681 11.54 25.44 -3.30
C ASP A 681 12.03 24.45 -2.23
N ALA A 682 11.78 24.73 -0.95
CA ALA A 682 12.03 23.82 0.16
C ALA A 682 10.97 22.69 0.30
N VAL A 683 9.89 22.72 -0.48
CA VAL A 683 8.74 21.77 -0.38
C VAL A 683 8.49 20.99 -1.68
N GLN A 684 9.11 19.81 -1.77
CA GLN A 684 9.03 18.93 -2.93
C GLN A 684 7.87 17.93 -2.82
N THR A 685 7.12 17.78 -3.93
CA THR A 685 6.19 16.66 -4.16
C THR A 685 6.38 16.10 -5.58
N TRP A 686 5.89 14.90 -5.85
CA TRP A 686 6.16 14.17 -7.10
C TRP A 686 4.96 14.05 -8.05
N GLN A 687 3.75 14.42 -7.61
CA GLN A 687 2.49 14.18 -8.34
C GLN A 687 2.50 14.82 -9.75
N SER A 688 2.99 16.05 -9.87
CA SER A 688 3.13 16.76 -11.16
C SER A 688 4.10 16.09 -12.14
N GLN A 689 5.06 15.29 -11.67
CA GLN A 689 5.93 14.50 -12.54
C GLN A 689 5.17 13.30 -13.13
N TYR A 690 4.28 12.67 -12.35
CA TYR A 690 3.38 11.61 -12.83
C TYR A 690 2.31 12.15 -13.80
N ASP A 691 1.75 13.34 -13.55
CA ASP A 691 0.86 14.02 -14.51
C ASP A 691 1.51 14.20 -15.88
N GLY A 692 2.77 14.65 -15.88
CA GLY A 692 3.54 14.87 -17.11
C GLY A 692 3.70 13.62 -17.97
N LEU A 693 3.70 12.43 -17.36
CA LEU A 693 3.80 11.15 -18.09
C LEU A 693 2.49 10.76 -18.82
N LEU A 694 1.35 11.32 -18.41
CA LEU A 694 0.01 11.05 -18.93
C LEU A 694 -0.55 12.18 -19.80
N ARG A 695 0.21 13.26 -19.97
CA ARG A 695 -0.12 14.42 -20.80
C ARG A 695 0.67 14.38 -22.10
N VAL A 696 0.09 14.95 -23.14
CA VAL A 696 0.78 15.18 -24.42
C VAL A 696 1.64 16.45 -24.30
N PRO A 697 2.70 16.61 -25.13
CA PRO A 697 3.52 17.82 -25.12
C PRO A 697 2.69 19.10 -25.29
N GLN A 698 3.07 20.17 -24.60
CA GLN A 698 2.31 21.43 -24.58
C GLN A 698 2.07 22.01 -25.98
N SER A 699 3.03 21.86 -26.90
CA SER A 699 2.89 22.30 -28.30
C SER A 699 1.71 21.60 -29.00
N ILE A 700 1.56 20.28 -28.82
CA ILE A 700 0.43 19.51 -29.35
C ILE A 700 -0.88 19.88 -28.65
N SER A 701 -0.86 20.02 -27.32
CA SER A 701 -2.05 20.43 -26.55
C SER A 701 -2.59 21.80 -26.99
N SER A 702 -1.70 22.75 -27.31
CA SER A 702 -2.07 24.05 -27.84
C SER A 702 -2.64 23.96 -29.25
N THR A 703 -2.09 23.10 -30.14
CA THR A 703 -2.69 22.84 -31.46
C THR A 703 -4.13 22.31 -31.32
N TYR A 704 -4.38 21.34 -30.45
CA TYR A 704 -5.73 20.81 -30.22
C TYR A 704 -6.71 21.90 -29.77
N GLN A 705 -6.30 22.78 -28.85
CA GLN A 705 -7.10 23.93 -28.40
C GLN A 705 -7.42 24.89 -29.55
N THR A 706 -6.43 25.27 -30.37
CA THR A 706 -6.63 26.14 -31.54
C THR A 706 -7.56 25.52 -32.58
N THR A 707 -7.54 24.19 -32.75
CA THR A 707 -8.44 23.47 -33.68
C THR A 707 -9.86 23.25 -33.14
N GLY A 708 -10.19 23.70 -31.92
CA GLY A 708 -11.49 23.47 -31.30
C GLY A 708 -11.75 21.99 -30.96
N ALA A 709 -10.70 21.21 -30.71
CA ALA A 709 -10.79 19.77 -30.50
C ALA A 709 -11.58 19.43 -29.22
N ALA A 710 -12.47 18.43 -29.30
CA ALA A 710 -13.13 17.88 -28.13
C ALA A 710 -12.16 16.96 -27.36
N VAL A 711 -11.94 17.23 -26.09
CA VAL A 711 -10.96 16.52 -25.24
C VAL A 711 -11.66 15.96 -24.00
N GLY A 712 -11.42 14.68 -23.68
CA GLY A 712 -11.88 14.09 -22.42
C GLY A 712 -12.61 12.76 -22.59
N PHE A 713 -12.44 11.87 -21.61
CA PHE A 713 -13.21 10.62 -21.51
C PHE A 713 -14.73 10.87 -21.50
N LYS A 714 -15.20 11.93 -20.82
CA LYS A 714 -16.62 12.32 -20.83
C LYS A 714 -17.12 12.75 -22.21
N ALA A 715 -16.27 13.43 -23.00
CA ALA A 715 -16.62 13.83 -24.36
C ALA A 715 -16.70 12.60 -25.29
N ALA A 716 -15.75 11.67 -25.18
CA ALA A 716 -15.77 10.40 -25.90
C ALA A 716 -17.03 9.56 -25.57
N LEU A 717 -17.41 9.48 -24.29
CA LEU A 717 -18.65 8.82 -23.86
C LEU A 717 -19.90 9.51 -24.39
N THR A 718 -19.96 10.85 -24.36
CA THR A 718 -21.10 11.60 -24.92
C THR A 718 -21.23 11.36 -26.43
N ALA A 719 -20.11 11.29 -27.16
CA ALA A 719 -20.09 10.95 -28.58
C ALA A 719 -20.53 9.51 -28.85
N PHE A 720 -20.15 8.55 -27.98
CA PHE A 720 -20.63 7.17 -28.03
C PHE A 720 -22.16 7.11 -27.81
N ASP A 721 -22.69 7.71 -26.74
CA ASP A 721 -24.13 7.73 -26.44
C ASP A 721 -24.94 8.37 -27.59
N THR A 722 -24.36 9.38 -28.25
CA THR A 722 -24.95 10.05 -29.40
C THR A 722 -24.95 9.15 -30.64
N LEU A 723 -23.86 8.42 -30.91
CA LEU A 723 -23.81 7.42 -31.97
C LEU A 723 -24.79 6.27 -31.72
N VAL A 724 -24.93 5.79 -30.48
CA VAL A 724 -25.91 4.73 -30.12
C VAL A 724 -27.34 5.21 -30.40
N LYS A 725 -27.68 6.46 -30.07
CA LYS A 725 -28.98 7.06 -30.41
C LYS A 725 -29.20 7.13 -31.92
N HIS A 726 -28.19 7.55 -32.70
CA HIS A 726 -28.29 7.58 -34.16
C HIS A 726 -28.46 6.18 -34.76
N ILE A 727 -27.78 5.15 -34.24
CA ILE A 727 -27.94 3.77 -34.73
C ILE A 727 -29.34 3.24 -34.42
N LYS A 728 -29.86 3.43 -33.21
CA LYS A 728 -31.21 2.97 -32.82
C LYS A 728 -32.34 3.74 -33.52
N ALA A 729 -32.13 5.01 -33.84
CA ALA A 729 -33.09 5.79 -34.65
C ALA A 729 -33.25 5.29 -36.10
N LEU A 730 -32.48 4.28 -36.50
CA LEU A 730 -32.52 3.66 -37.83
C LEU A 730 -33.10 2.23 -37.81
N ASP A 731 -33.64 1.75 -36.68
CA ASP A 731 -34.16 0.37 -36.56
C ASP A 731 -35.15 0.02 -37.70
N ASP A 732 -36.06 0.93 -38.05
CA ASP A 732 -37.03 0.76 -39.16
C ASP A 732 -36.39 0.64 -40.57
N ALA A 733 -35.10 0.96 -40.72
CA ALA A 733 -34.37 0.90 -41.99
C ALA A 733 -33.62 -0.44 -42.21
N PHE A 734 -33.68 -1.36 -41.24
CA PHE A 734 -33.03 -2.67 -41.26
C PHE A 734 -34.04 -3.84 -41.20
N PRO A 735 -33.66 -5.04 -41.68
CA PRO A 735 -34.48 -6.24 -41.52
C PRO A 735 -34.52 -6.83 -40.11
N LEU A 736 -33.69 -6.30 -39.19
CA LEU A 736 -33.54 -6.72 -37.80
C LEU A 736 -33.27 -5.48 -36.92
N ALA A 737 -34.00 -5.32 -35.82
CA ALA A 737 -33.80 -4.21 -34.88
C ALA A 737 -32.50 -4.35 -34.06
N VAL A 738 -31.92 -3.23 -33.63
CA VAL A 738 -30.70 -3.18 -32.81
C VAL A 738 -31.03 -3.30 -31.32
N LEU A 739 -30.83 -4.51 -30.79
CA LEU A 739 -31.05 -4.81 -29.37
C LEU A 739 -30.10 -3.97 -28.49
N ASN A 740 -28.80 -4.02 -28.77
CA ASN A 740 -27.77 -3.45 -27.91
C ASN A 740 -26.54 -2.96 -28.70
N VAL A 741 -25.86 -1.94 -28.15
CA VAL A 741 -24.56 -1.48 -28.62
C VAL A 741 -23.64 -1.35 -27.41
N SER A 742 -22.70 -2.29 -27.27
CA SER A 742 -21.79 -2.38 -26.12
C SER A 742 -20.40 -1.79 -26.43
N PRO A 743 -19.85 -0.91 -25.58
CA PRO A 743 -18.48 -0.44 -25.74
C PRO A 743 -17.47 -1.52 -25.30
N ALA A 744 -16.32 -1.59 -25.98
CA ALA A 744 -15.27 -2.59 -25.70
C ALA A 744 -13.85 -1.98 -25.52
N CYS A 745 -13.66 -0.70 -25.83
CA CYS A 745 -12.33 -0.05 -25.85
C CYS A 745 -11.92 0.60 -24.50
N PRO A 746 -10.63 0.90 -24.26
CA PRO A 746 -10.12 1.54 -23.04
C PRO A 746 -10.55 3.02 -22.91
N ALA A 747 -10.70 3.72 -24.04
CA ALA A 747 -11.08 5.14 -24.09
C ALA A 747 -12.50 5.42 -23.57
N LEU A 748 -13.40 4.42 -23.63
CA LEU A 748 -14.77 4.53 -23.10
C LEU A 748 -14.90 3.98 -21.66
N ARG A 749 -13.84 3.40 -21.07
CA ARG A 749 -13.79 2.95 -19.65
C ARG A 749 -12.75 3.68 -18.79
N TYR A 750 -12.31 4.87 -19.22
CA TYR A 750 -11.36 5.75 -18.51
C TYR A 750 -9.91 5.22 -18.39
N THR A 751 -9.55 4.13 -19.07
CA THR A 751 -8.25 3.46 -18.89
C THR A 751 -7.25 3.65 -20.05
N ASP A 752 -7.56 4.45 -21.05
CA ASP A 752 -6.58 4.82 -22.08
C ASP A 752 -5.51 5.75 -21.49
N VAL A 753 -4.24 5.54 -21.85
CA VAL A 753 -3.09 6.17 -21.19
C VAL A 753 -3.14 7.69 -21.35
N PHE A 754 -3.39 8.15 -22.57
CA PHE A 754 -3.66 9.55 -22.86
C PHE A 754 -5.16 9.80 -22.87
N VAL A 755 -5.55 11.02 -22.49
CA VAL A 755 -6.95 11.45 -22.57
C VAL A 755 -7.36 11.47 -24.05
N PRO A 756 -8.51 10.88 -24.44
CA PRO A 756 -8.89 10.81 -25.84
C PRO A 756 -9.30 12.19 -26.39
N VAL A 757 -8.97 12.43 -27.66
CA VAL A 757 -9.13 13.72 -28.35
C VAL A 757 -9.74 13.49 -29.74
N ALA A 758 -10.77 14.26 -30.07
CA ALA A 758 -11.31 14.37 -31.42
C ALA A 758 -10.92 15.72 -32.04
N VAL A 759 -10.19 15.66 -33.14
CA VAL A 759 -9.85 16.80 -33.98
C VAL A 759 -10.75 16.74 -35.23
N PRO A 760 -11.55 17.78 -35.53
CA PRO A 760 -12.47 17.80 -36.66
C PRO A 760 -11.76 17.51 -37.98
N VAL A 761 -12.41 16.74 -38.85
CA VAL A 761 -11.82 16.20 -40.10
C VAL A 761 -11.04 17.25 -40.92
N PRO A 762 -11.57 18.46 -41.21
CA PRO A 762 -10.83 19.47 -41.98
C PRO A 762 -9.51 19.90 -41.29
N ALA A 763 -9.55 20.06 -39.97
CA ALA A 763 -8.41 20.49 -39.17
C ALA A 763 -7.32 19.39 -39.02
N ARG A 764 -7.66 18.11 -39.22
CA ARG A 764 -6.66 17.01 -39.17
C ARG A 764 -5.61 17.13 -40.27
N SER A 765 -5.94 17.73 -41.41
CA SER A 765 -5.00 17.96 -42.53
C SER A 765 -3.83 18.89 -42.14
N ALA A 766 -4.03 19.76 -41.14
CA ALA A 766 -3.01 20.65 -40.62
C ALA A 766 -2.13 20.01 -39.52
N LEU A 767 -2.44 18.79 -39.07
CA LEU A 767 -1.60 18.07 -38.11
C LEU A 767 -0.38 17.48 -38.82
N PRO A 768 0.84 17.60 -38.24
CA PRO A 768 2.02 16.94 -38.77
C PRO A 768 1.82 15.42 -38.70
N LYS A 769 2.40 14.68 -39.67
CA LYS A 769 2.28 13.22 -39.76
C LYS A 769 2.64 12.52 -38.44
N SER A 770 3.63 13.03 -37.71
CA SER A 770 4.09 12.53 -36.41
C SER A 770 3.12 12.73 -35.22
N ALA A 771 1.96 13.37 -35.45
CA ALA A 771 0.89 13.57 -34.47
C ALA A 771 -0.53 13.38 -35.08
N SER A 772 -0.66 12.70 -36.22
CA SER A 772 -1.93 12.57 -36.95
C SER A 772 -2.78 11.34 -36.56
N TYR A 773 -2.28 10.47 -35.66
CA TYR A 773 -2.97 9.23 -35.26
C TYR A 773 -4.42 9.45 -34.83
N LEU A 774 -5.32 8.59 -35.31
CA LEU A 774 -6.74 8.58 -34.97
C LEU A 774 -7.08 7.25 -34.29
N PRO A 775 -7.27 7.20 -32.95
CA PRO A 775 -7.70 5.98 -32.28
C PRO A 775 -9.11 5.56 -32.72
N ALA A 776 -9.28 4.30 -33.12
CA ALA A 776 -10.59 3.71 -33.37
C ALA A 776 -11.14 3.07 -32.08
N MET A 777 -12.31 3.51 -31.64
CA MET A 777 -12.97 3.00 -30.43
C MET A 777 -13.85 1.79 -30.77
N GLU A 778 -13.42 0.59 -30.38
CA GLU A 778 -14.20 -0.64 -30.62
C GLU A 778 -15.54 -0.65 -29.87
N ILE A 779 -16.61 -0.94 -30.62
CA ILE A 779 -17.99 -1.10 -30.17
C ILE A 779 -18.61 -2.36 -30.80
N ILE A 780 -19.57 -2.97 -30.13
CA ILE A 780 -20.19 -4.24 -30.53
C ILE A 780 -21.70 -4.04 -30.65
N ILE A 781 -22.24 -4.30 -31.84
CA ILE A 781 -23.66 -4.23 -32.17
C ILE A 781 -24.25 -5.64 -32.05
N GLU A 782 -25.38 -5.74 -31.36
CA GLU A 782 -26.21 -6.94 -31.21
C GLU A 782 -27.58 -6.66 -31.81
N PHE A 783 -27.99 -7.48 -32.78
CA PHE A 783 -29.31 -7.44 -33.40
C PHE A 783 -30.26 -8.41 -32.70
N GLU A 784 -31.57 -8.24 -32.91
CA GLU A 784 -32.56 -9.22 -32.47
C GLU A 784 -32.32 -10.64 -33.06
N LYS A 785 -32.82 -11.66 -32.36
CA LYS A 785 -32.64 -13.05 -32.77
C LYS A 785 -33.52 -13.37 -33.98
N SER A 786 -32.93 -14.00 -34.99
CA SER A 786 -33.64 -14.39 -36.21
C SER A 786 -33.24 -15.78 -36.69
N ALA A 787 -34.24 -16.55 -37.12
CA ALA A 787 -34.02 -17.84 -37.77
C ALA A 787 -33.55 -17.73 -39.24
N ARG A 788 -33.40 -16.49 -39.77
CA ARG A 788 -32.93 -16.23 -41.14
C ARG A 788 -31.41 -16.15 -41.27
N TRP A 789 -30.65 -16.22 -40.18
CA TRP A 789 -29.20 -16.34 -40.24
C TRP A 789 -28.79 -17.74 -40.78
N PRO A 790 -27.81 -17.84 -41.71
CA PRO A 790 -27.33 -19.12 -42.22
C PRO A 790 -26.67 -19.99 -41.15
N ASP A 791 -26.77 -21.32 -41.27
CA ASP A 791 -26.02 -22.28 -40.42
C ASP A 791 -24.61 -22.59 -40.97
N ASP A 792 -23.96 -21.60 -41.61
CA ASP A 792 -22.60 -21.68 -42.16
C ASP A 792 -21.79 -20.43 -41.79
N LEU A 793 -20.56 -20.63 -41.30
CA LEU A 793 -19.70 -19.54 -40.79
C LEU A 793 -19.29 -18.56 -41.89
N ARG A 794 -18.98 -19.03 -43.09
CA ARG A 794 -18.54 -18.17 -44.22
C ARG A 794 -19.70 -17.28 -44.69
N ALA A 795 -20.91 -17.85 -44.73
CA ALA A 795 -22.14 -17.15 -45.05
C ALA A 795 -22.50 -16.12 -43.97
N ILE A 796 -22.32 -16.42 -42.67
CA ILE A 796 -22.48 -15.46 -41.58
C ILE A 796 -21.54 -14.25 -41.77
N GLN A 797 -20.24 -14.46 -42.04
CA GLN A 797 -19.31 -13.33 -42.25
C GLN A 797 -19.71 -12.48 -43.47
N LYS A 798 -20.20 -13.09 -44.56
CA LYS A 798 -20.73 -12.38 -45.73
C LYS A 798 -21.99 -11.57 -45.42
N ILE A 799 -22.87 -12.07 -44.55
CA ILE A 799 -24.05 -11.32 -44.12
C ILE A 799 -23.66 -10.16 -43.19
N LYS A 800 -22.70 -10.34 -42.26
CA LYS A 800 -22.16 -9.22 -41.47
C LYS A 800 -21.64 -8.09 -42.38
N LEU A 801 -20.94 -8.42 -43.46
CA LEU A 801 -20.50 -7.44 -44.48
C LEU A 801 -21.67 -6.70 -45.14
N ALA A 802 -22.75 -7.40 -45.50
CA ALA A 802 -23.95 -6.77 -46.05
C ALA A 802 -24.65 -5.84 -45.03
N PHE A 803 -24.72 -6.23 -43.75
CA PHE A 803 -25.20 -5.35 -42.68
C PHE A 803 -24.29 -4.12 -42.49
N PHE A 804 -22.96 -4.27 -42.56
CA PHE A 804 -22.04 -3.14 -42.46
C PHE A 804 -22.17 -2.15 -43.63
N GLU A 805 -22.29 -2.61 -44.86
CA GLU A 805 -22.54 -1.73 -46.02
C GLU A 805 -23.86 -0.98 -45.85
N ARG A 806 -24.95 -1.72 -45.57
CA ARG A 806 -26.27 -1.11 -45.38
C ARG A 806 -26.27 -0.09 -44.24
N LEU A 807 -25.60 -0.40 -43.12
CA LEU A 807 -25.47 0.50 -41.97
C LEU A 807 -24.64 1.74 -42.32
N ALA A 808 -23.54 1.59 -43.07
CA ALA A 808 -22.75 2.73 -43.56
C ALA A 808 -23.60 3.68 -44.40
N THR A 809 -24.29 3.13 -45.41
CA THR A 809 -25.09 3.88 -46.37
C THR A 809 -26.26 4.62 -45.71
N VAL A 810 -27.00 3.96 -44.81
CA VAL A 810 -28.13 4.60 -44.10
C VAL A 810 -27.63 5.63 -43.07
N LEU A 811 -26.58 5.32 -42.31
CA LEU A 811 -26.05 6.23 -41.27
C LEU A 811 -25.45 7.51 -41.86
N MET A 812 -24.74 7.43 -42.99
CA MET A 812 -24.25 8.61 -43.72
C MET A 812 -25.38 9.44 -44.33
N GLY A 813 -26.49 8.81 -44.73
CA GLY A 813 -27.68 9.53 -45.21
C GLY A 813 -28.41 10.28 -44.10
N ALA A 814 -28.48 9.72 -42.89
CA ALA A 814 -29.16 10.31 -41.75
C ALA A 814 -28.32 11.37 -41.00
N VAL A 815 -27.01 11.16 -40.87
CA VAL A 815 -26.11 12.01 -40.06
C VAL A 815 -25.16 12.79 -40.97
N LYS A 816 -25.48 14.06 -41.23
CA LYS A 816 -24.63 14.95 -42.05
C LYS A 816 -23.22 15.10 -41.44
N GLY A 817 -22.20 14.99 -42.29
CA GLY A 817 -20.79 15.16 -41.87
C GLY A 817 -20.18 13.94 -41.16
N LEU A 818 -20.94 12.86 -40.96
CA LEU A 818 -20.41 11.55 -40.57
C LEU A 818 -19.92 10.81 -41.82
N HIS A 819 -18.80 10.10 -41.68
CA HIS A 819 -18.27 9.20 -42.71
C HIS A 819 -18.22 7.77 -42.16
N ALA A 820 -18.62 6.79 -42.96
CA ALA A 820 -18.62 5.38 -42.58
C ALA A 820 -18.01 4.53 -43.71
N SER A 821 -17.13 3.60 -43.36
CA SER A 821 -16.38 2.78 -44.31
C SER A 821 -16.22 1.34 -43.81
N VAL A 822 -16.51 0.36 -44.66
CA VAL A 822 -16.33 -1.07 -44.32
C VAL A 822 -14.85 -1.41 -44.43
N VAL A 823 -14.27 -1.91 -43.34
CA VAL A 823 -12.86 -2.30 -43.26
C VAL A 823 -12.77 -3.82 -43.19
N LEU A 824 -11.83 -4.38 -43.94
CA LEU A 824 -11.52 -5.80 -43.98
C LEU A 824 -10.20 -6.05 -43.24
N GLY A 825 -10.01 -7.28 -42.74
CA GLY A 825 -8.83 -7.65 -41.95
C GLY A 825 -7.50 -7.32 -42.63
N GLU A 826 -6.53 -6.94 -41.79
CA GLU A 826 -5.19 -6.44 -42.17
C GLU A 826 -4.30 -7.49 -42.86
N ARG A 827 -4.67 -8.79 -42.78
CA ARG A 827 -3.88 -9.89 -43.35
C ARG A 827 -4.29 -10.22 -44.80
N PRO A 828 -3.33 -10.60 -45.68
CA PRO A 828 -3.63 -11.11 -47.02
C PRO A 828 -4.35 -12.46 -46.98
N GLU A 829 -3.90 -13.37 -46.11
CA GLU A 829 -4.51 -14.68 -45.89
C GLU A 829 -5.61 -14.55 -44.82
N ARG A 830 -6.86 -14.59 -45.27
CA ARG A 830 -8.05 -14.43 -44.42
C ARG A 830 -8.67 -15.78 -44.08
N LEU A 831 -9.04 -15.97 -42.82
CA LEU A 831 -9.83 -17.13 -42.42
C LEU A 831 -11.30 -16.82 -42.64
N GLU A 832 -11.91 -17.39 -43.69
CA GLU A 832 -13.31 -17.12 -44.07
C GLU A 832 -14.34 -17.41 -42.96
N ILE A 833 -13.96 -18.22 -41.96
CA ILE A 833 -14.78 -18.59 -40.80
C ILE A 833 -14.57 -17.68 -39.57
N GLN A 834 -13.62 -16.74 -39.62
CA GLN A 834 -13.25 -15.85 -38.52
C GLN A 834 -13.86 -14.44 -38.73
N ASP A 835 -14.27 -13.80 -37.64
CA ASP A 835 -14.62 -12.38 -37.64
C ASP A 835 -13.41 -11.52 -38.01
N GLU A 836 -13.41 -10.93 -39.20
CA GLU A 836 -12.35 -10.01 -39.66
C GLU A 836 -12.88 -8.64 -40.09
N ALA A 837 -14.09 -8.59 -40.64
CA ALA A 837 -14.73 -7.35 -41.07
C ALA A 837 -15.12 -6.44 -39.89
N ALA A 838 -15.16 -5.13 -40.15
CA ALA A 838 -15.71 -4.13 -39.23
C ALA A 838 -16.24 -2.92 -40.02
N LEU A 839 -17.01 -2.07 -39.35
CA LEU A 839 -17.42 -0.77 -39.88
C LEU A 839 -16.73 0.36 -39.11
N ASP A 840 -15.86 1.10 -39.77
CA ASP A 840 -15.25 2.31 -39.21
C ASP A 840 -16.16 3.51 -39.45
N ILE A 841 -16.49 4.23 -38.36
CA ILE A 841 -17.41 5.35 -38.32
C ILE A 841 -16.65 6.56 -37.76
N VAL A 842 -16.51 7.62 -38.56
CA VAL A 842 -15.88 8.89 -38.16
C VAL A 842 -16.95 9.98 -38.08
N THR A 843 -17.12 10.57 -36.90
CA THR A 843 -18.08 11.68 -36.68
C THR A 843 -17.53 13.01 -37.19
N GLN A 844 -18.41 14.00 -37.39
CA GLN A 844 -18.02 15.36 -37.80
C GLN A 844 -17.00 16.00 -36.86
N GLU A 845 -17.11 15.74 -35.55
CA GLU A 845 -16.18 16.20 -34.50
C GLU A 845 -14.79 15.54 -34.60
N GLY A 846 -14.68 14.40 -35.31
CA GLY A 846 -13.44 13.65 -35.48
C GLY A 846 -13.23 12.51 -34.48
N TRP A 847 -14.30 12.03 -33.82
CA TRP A 847 -14.28 10.75 -33.08
C TRP A 847 -14.35 9.60 -34.08
N ALA A 848 -13.59 8.52 -33.85
CA ALA A 848 -13.68 7.30 -34.65
C ALA A 848 -14.11 6.11 -33.81
N PHE A 849 -15.07 5.34 -34.32
CA PHE A 849 -15.57 4.10 -33.73
C PHE A 849 -15.39 2.94 -34.73
N ARG A 850 -15.08 1.75 -34.23
CA ARG A 850 -14.98 0.52 -35.04
C ARG A 850 -16.05 -0.47 -34.58
N ALA A 851 -17.13 -0.58 -35.34
CA ALA A 851 -18.26 -1.43 -35.01
C ALA A 851 -18.06 -2.87 -35.51
N ARG A 852 -18.37 -3.84 -34.65
CA ARG A 852 -18.45 -5.27 -34.96
C ARG A 852 -19.85 -5.80 -34.69
N ILE A 853 -20.26 -6.87 -35.37
CA ILE A 853 -21.56 -7.51 -35.16
C ILE A 853 -21.36 -8.81 -34.37
N TRP A 854 -22.04 -8.94 -33.24
CA TRP A 854 -22.10 -10.18 -32.48
C TRP A 854 -23.27 -11.04 -32.94
N HIS A 855 -23.01 -12.34 -33.15
CA HIS A 855 -24.05 -13.35 -33.37
C HIS A 855 -23.74 -14.60 -32.53
N ASP A 856 -24.70 -15.08 -31.75
CA ASP A 856 -24.50 -16.17 -30.78
C ASP A 856 -24.25 -17.54 -31.44
N ARG A 857 -24.85 -17.78 -32.62
CA ARG A 857 -24.73 -19.04 -33.37
C ARG A 857 -23.30 -19.36 -33.83
N GLU A 858 -22.45 -18.34 -34.04
CA GLU A 858 -21.05 -18.53 -34.45
C GLU A 858 -20.30 -19.45 -33.47
N ALA A 859 -20.51 -19.27 -32.16
CA ALA A 859 -19.92 -20.13 -31.13
C ALA A 859 -20.31 -21.59 -31.32
N THR A 860 -21.59 -21.87 -31.53
CA THR A 860 -22.13 -23.23 -31.70
C THR A 860 -21.58 -23.93 -32.96
N LEU A 861 -21.37 -23.17 -34.04
CA LEU A 861 -20.79 -23.70 -35.28
C LEU A 861 -19.29 -23.97 -35.13
N LEU A 862 -18.55 -23.07 -34.47
CA LEU A 862 -17.14 -23.27 -34.17
C LEU A 862 -16.93 -24.47 -33.22
N ASP A 863 -17.74 -24.58 -32.16
CA ASP A 863 -17.74 -25.72 -31.24
C ASP A 863 -18.06 -27.04 -31.95
N ARG A 864 -18.96 -27.02 -32.95
CA ARG A 864 -19.27 -28.19 -33.79
C ARG A 864 -18.02 -28.71 -34.50
N ILE A 865 -17.28 -27.83 -35.19
CA ILE A 865 -16.03 -28.16 -35.90
C ILE A 865 -14.92 -28.59 -34.90
N ILE A 866 -14.83 -27.95 -33.74
CA ILE A 866 -13.80 -28.27 -32.73
C ILE A 866 -14.02 -29.65 -32.10
N ASN A 867 -15.29 -30.05 -31.92
CA ASN A 867 -15.69 -31.23 -31.15
C ASN A 867 -16.23 -32.40 -31.98
N ASP A 868 -16.46 -32.21 -33.28
CA ASP A 868 -16.82 -33.04 -34.46
C ASP A 868 -17.50 -34.42 -34.27
N GLN A 869 -17.17 -35.16 -33.21
CA GLN A 869 -17.92 -36.33 -32.73
C GLN A 869 -18.07 -36.29 -31.19
N PRO A 870 -19.02 -35.51 -30.64
CA PRO A 870 -19.25 -35.44 -29.19
C PRO A 870 -19.73 -36.77 -28.60
N HIS A 871 -20.41 -37.61 -29.39
CA HIS A 871 -21.00 -38.88 -28.95
C HIS A 871 -20.02 -40.07 -28.96
N LEU A 872 -18.81 -39.94 -29.51
CA LEU A 872 -17.80 -41.00 -29.48
C LEU A 872 -16.79 -40.82 -28.31
N PRO A 873 -16.50 -41.90 -27.55
CA PRO A 873 -15.44 -41.91 -26.54
C PRO A 873 -14.09 -41.44 -27.12
N LYS A 874 -13.30 -40.71 -26.32
CA LYS A 874 -11.99 -40.15 -26.76
C LYS A 874 -11.05 -41.17 -27.40
N ALA A 875 -11.12 -42.45 -27.01
CA ALA A 875 -10.29 -43.53 -27.54
C ALA A 875 -10.67 -43.99 -28.97
N LEU A 876 -11.86 -43.66 -29.47
CA LEU A 876 -12.37 -44.06 -30.78
C LEU A 876 -12.45 -42.91 -31.80
N ARG A 877 -12.03 -41.70 -31.41
CA ARG A 877 -12.02 -40.53 -32.32
C ARG A 877 -10.89 -40.68 -33.32
N ARG A 878 -11.20 -40.57 -34.63
CA ARG A 878 -10.18 -40.48 -35.68
C ARG A 878 -9.22 -39.33 -35.38
N THR A 879 -7.92 -39.56 -35.51
CA THR A 879 -6.94 -38.49 -35.60
C THR A 879 -7.17 -37.73 -36.89
N ALA A 880 -7.66 -36.49 -36.79
CA ALA A 880 -7.79 -35.59 -37.94
C ALA A 880 -6.45 -35.46 -38.67
N SER A 881 -6.45 -35.66 -39.99
CA SER A 881 -5.24 -35.72 -40.81
C SER A 881 -5.48 -35.03 -42.15
N GLY A 882 -4.61 -34.10 -42.54
CA GLY A 882 -4.80 -33.30 -43.75
C GLY A 882 -5.67 -32.07 -43.48
N GLU A 883 -6.76 -31.93 -44.23
CA GLU A 883 -7.59 -30.71 -44.24
C GLU A 883 -8.43 -30.56 -42.97
N ASP A 884 -9.04 -31.65 -42.46
CA ASP A 884 -9.76 -31.70 -41.18
C ASP A 884 -8.96 -31.07 -40.02
N ALA A 885 -7.65 -31.32 -39.99
CA ALA A 885 -6.75 -30.80 -38.95
C ALA A 885 -6.50 -29.29 -39.09
N ARG A 886 -6.47 -28.78 -40.33
CA ARG A 886 -6.33 -27.35 -40.62
C ARG A 886 -7.63 -26.60 -40.32
N GLU A 887 -8.78 -27.13 -40.73
CA GLU A 887 -10.08 -26.51 -40.46
C GLU A 887 -10.37 -26.49 -38.96
N ARG A 888 -10.07 -27.58 -38.24
CA ARG A 888 -10.15 -27.59 -36.77
C ARG A 888 -9.22 -26.59 -36.09
N GLN A 889 -7.99 -26.41 -36.60
CA GLN A 889 -7.06 -25.41 -36.06
C GLN A 889 -7.56 -23.98 -36.33
N ALA A 890 -8.10 -23.72 -37.52
CA ALA A 890 -8.73 -22.44 -37.85
C ALA A 890 -9.98 -22.18 -36.99
N ALA A 891 -10.80 -23.19 -36.72
CA ALA A 891 -11.96 -23.07 -35.84
C ALA A 891 -11.57 -22.80 -34.37
N LEU A 892 -10.51 -23.44 -33.86
CA LEU A 892 -9.95 -23.13 -32.54
C LEU A 892 -9.51 -21.66 -32.44
N GLN A 893 -8.78 -21.16 -33.44
CA GLN A 893 -8.35 -19.76 -33.51
C GLN A 893 -9.54 -18.78 -33.60
N ALA A 894 -10.50 -19.08 -34.49
CA ALA A 894 -11.69 -18.26 -34.65
C ALA A 894 -12.57 -18.24 -33.40
N HIS A 895 -12.68 -19.37 -32.69
CA HIS A 895 -13.37 -19.45 -31.40
C HIS A 895 -12.68 -18.61 -30.33
N GLU A 896 -11.34 -18.66 -30.21
CA GLU A 896 -10.60 -17.80 -29.28
C GLU A 896 -10.84 -16.30 -29.56
N VAL A 897 -10.77 -15.88 -30.83
CA VAL A 897 -11.06 -14.51 -31.25
C VAL A 897 -12.50 -14.11 -30.91
N TYR A 898 -13.46 -14.99 -31.18
CA TYR A 898 -14.87 -14.80 -30.88
C TYR A 898 -15.11 -14.64 -29.36
N THR A 899 -14.64 -15.57 -28.53
CA THR A 899 -14.84 -15.51 -27.07
C THR A 899 -14.20 -14.26 -26.49
N ARG A 900 -12.97 -13.90 -26.93
CA ARG A 900 -12.28 -12.70 -26.48
C ARG A 900 -13.04 -11.42 -26.83
N ARG A 901 -13.42 -11.25 -28.10
CA ARG A 901 -14.09 -10.03 -28.59
C ARG A 901 -15.50 -9.87 -28.04
N PHE A 902 -16.35 -10.88 -28.20
CA PHE A 902 -17.79 -10.72 -27.97
C PHE A 902 -18.24 -11.08 -26.56
N ILE A 903 -17.58 -12.03 -25.90
CA ILE A 903 -17.97 -12.49 -24.56
C ILE A 903 -17.15 -11.79 -23.47
N HIS A 904 -15.82 -11.76 -23.61
CA HIS A 904 -14.94 -11.24 -22.56
C HIS A 904 -14.83 -9.71 -22.59
N ALA A 905 -14.58 -9.07 -23.73
CA ALA A 905 -14.34 -7.63 -23.77
C ALA A 905 -15.51 -6.77 -23.21
N PRO A 906 -16.80 -7.03 -23.52
CA PRO A 906 -17.92 -6.26 -22.94
C PRO A 906 -18.17 -6.53 -21.45
N ARG A 907 -17.84 -7.74 -20.97
CA ARG A 907 -17.91 -8.07 -19.53
C ARG A 907 -16.81 -7.35 -18.76
N HIS A 908 -15.58 -7.44 -19.28
CA HIS A 908 -14.41 -6.75 -18.75
C HIS A 908 -14.60 -5.23 -18.76
N HIS A 909 -15.09 -4.65 -19.87
CA HIS A 909 -15.38 -3.22 -19.97
C HIS A 909 -16.31 -2.74 -18.84
N ARG A 910 -17.44 -3.43 -18.62
CA ARG A 910 -18.40 -3.08 -17.56
C ARG A 910 -17.80 -3.20 -16.16
N ALA A 911 -17.05 -4.27 -15.88
CA ALA A 911 -16.41 -4.46 -14.58
C ALA A 911 -15.36 -3.37 -14.29
N ILE A 912 -14.49 -3.06 -15.26
CA ILE A 912 -13.46 -2.02 -15.11
C ILE A 912 -14.07 -0.62 -15.03
N ALA A 913 -15.11 -0.31 -15.80
CA ALA A 913 -15.83 0.96 -15.70
C ALA A 913 -16.46 1.15 -14.30
N ALA A 914 -17.07 0.11 -13.74
CA ALA A 914 -17.59 0.13 -12.37
C ALA A 914 -16.49 0.41 -11.32
N LEU A 915 -15.30 -0.19 -11.47
CA LEU A 915 -14.14 0.12 -10.61
C LEU A 915 -13.65 1.56 -10.76
N CYS A 916 -13.64 2.12 -11.97
CA CYS A 916 -13.31 3.53 -12.22
C CYS A 916 -14.29 4.49 -11.53
N HIS A 917 -15.56 4.11 -11.37
CA HIS A 917 -16.55 4.89 -10.63
C HIS A 917 -16.46 4.70 -9.11
N ARG A 918 -16.17 3.46 -8.64
CA ARG A 918 -16.02 3.13 -7.22
C ARG A 918 -14.75 3.72 -6.58
N PHE A 919 -13.66 3.79 -7.33
CA PHE A 919 -12.34 4.19 -6.82
C PHE A 919 -11.74 5.31 -7.67
N ALA A 920 -11.78 6.55 -7.16
CA ALA A 920 -11.32 7.74 -7.90
C ALA A 920 -9.86 7.66 -8.41
N ALA A 921 -8.98 6.95 -7.68
CA ALA A 921 -7.58 6.77 -8.06
C ALA A 921 -7.32 5.62 -9.06
N PHE A 922 -8.31 4.75 -9.32
CA PHE A 922 -8.11 3.51 -10.08
C PHE A 922 -7.78 3.78 -11.55
N ALA A 923 -8.57 4.62 -12.23
CA ALA A 923 -8.32 5.01 -13.62
C ALA A 923 -6.92 5.65 -13.78
N GLY A 924 -6.54 6.56 -12.88
CA GLY A 924 -5.20 7.15 -12.86
C GLY A 924 -4.09 6.11 -12.68
N THR A 925 -4.28 5.17 -11.74
CA THR A 925 -3.32 4.09 -11.49
C THR A 925 -3.12 3.22 -12.73
N VAL A 926 -4.21 2.75 -13.35
CA VAL A 926 -4.16 1.94 -14.58
C VAL A 926 -3.39 2.65 -15.69
N ARG A 927 -3.62 3.96 -15.86
CA ARG A 927 -2.95 4.75 -16.90
C ARG A 927 -1.44 4.88 -16.66
N ILE A 928 -1.00 5.09 -15.41
CA ILE A 928 0.44 5.09 -15.06
C ILE A 928 1.05 3.70 -15.24
N THR A 929 0.38 2.63 -14.79
CA THR A 929 0.87 1.26 -14.93
C THR A 929 0.97 0.84 -16.41
N LYS A 930 -0.04 1.15 -17.25
CA LYS A 930 0.04 0.94 -18.71
C LYS A 930 1.19 1.74 -19.33
N ARG A 931 1.40 2.99 -18.92
CA ARG A 931 2.52 3.82 -19.38
C ARG A 931 3.88 3.21 -19.04
N TRP A 932 4.01 2.57 -17.87
CA TRP A 932 5.21 1.85 -17.44
C TRP A 932 5.44 0.55 -18.24
N PHE A 933 4.40 -0.26 -18.46
CA PHE A 933 4.50 -1.43 -19.33
C PHE A 933 4.81 -1.05 -20.79
N ALA A 934 4.27 0.06 -21.29
CA ALA A 934 4.55 0.56 -22.63
C ALA A 934 6.01 1.06 -22.75
N SER A 935 6.47 1.88 -21.81
CA SER A 935 7.82 2.43 -21.84
C SER A 935 8.90 1.36 -21.74
N HIS A 936 8.63 0.25 -21.04
CA HIS A 936 9.51 -0.92 -20.99
C HIS A 936 9.28 -1.98 -22.08
N TRP A 937 8.50 -1.63 -23.12
CA TRP A 937 8.32 -2.37 -24.36
C TRP A 937 7.56 -3.71 -24.21
N LEU A 938 6.59 -3.74 -23.30
CA LEU A 938 5.82 -4.93 -22.91
C LEU A 938 4.33 -4.84 -23.28
N LEU A 939 3.74 -3.64 -23.23
CA LEU A 939 2.31 -3.43 -23.49
C LEU A 939 1.95 -3.78 -24.95
N ARG A 940 0.82 -4.46 -25.16
CA ARG A 940 0.30 -5.02 -26.42
C ARG A 940 1.19 -6.09 -27.07
N GLY A 941 2.52 -5.91 -27.08
CA GLY A 941 3.48 -6.89 -27.61
C GLY A 941 3.49 -8.22 -26.84
N HIS A 942 3.44 -8.15 -25.49
CA HIS A 942 3.52 -9.32 -24.60
C HIS A 942 2.52 -9.31 -23.43
N VAL A 943 1.97 -8.16 -23.07
CA VAL A 943 0.98 -7.99 -21.98
C VAL A 943 -0.20 -7.17 -22.52
N SER A 944 -1.42 -7.70 -22.45
CA SER A 944 -2.61 -6.98 -22.94
C SER A 944 -3.01 -5.80 -22.04
N GLU A 945 -3.88 -4.92 -22.53
CA GLU A 945 -4.36 -3.80 -21.72
C GLU A 945 -5.29 -4.27 -20.58
N GLU A 946 -6.09 -5.29 -20.84
CA GLU A 946 -6.96 -5.98 -19.88
C GLU A 946 -6.14 -6.64 -18.77
N ALA A 947 -4.99 -7.23 -19.12
CA ALA A 947 -4.06 -7.80 -18.15
C ALA A 947 -3.55 -6.76 -17.15
N VAL A 948 -3.16 -5.57 -17.62
CA VAL A 948 -2.74 -4.46 -16.76
C VAL A 948 -3.90 -3.92 -15.91
N GLU A 949 -5.10 -3.83 -16.49
CA GLU A 949 -6.32 -3.44 -15.77
C GLU A 949 -6.66 -4.42 -14.64
N LEU A 950 -6.52 -5.73 -14.86
CA LEU A 950 -6.75 -6.77 -13.85
C LEU A 950 -5.67 -6.78 -12.77
N LEU A 951 -4.40 -6.54 -13.11
CA LEU A 951 -3.32 -6.38 -12.13
C LEU A 951 -3.60 -5.20 -11.19
N CYS A 952 -4.02 -4.05 -11.74
CA CYS A 952 -4.45 -2.91 -10.91
C CYS A 952 -5.72 -3.23 -10.10
N ALA A 953 -6.70 -3.94 -10.69
CA ALA A 953 -7.95 -4.28 -10.01
C ALA A 953 -7.67 -5.19 -8.80
N TYR A 954 -6.77 -6.16 -8.92
CA TYR A 954 -6.32 -6.97 -7.79
C TYR A 954 -5.76 -6.11 -6.64
N VAL A 955 -4.97 -5.07 -6.95
CA VAL A 955 -4.44 -4.17 -5.92
C VAL A 955 -5.55 -3.45 -5.16
N PHE A 956 -6.51 -2.83 -5.86
CA PHE A 956 -7.61 -2.09 -5.21
C PHE A 956 -8.60 -3.00 -4.48
N LEU A 957 -8.86 -4.20 -5.02
CA LEU A 957 -9.83 -5.13 -4.48
C LEU A 957 -9.30 -5.94 -3.29
N ARG A 958 -8.03 -6.37 -3.28
CA ARG A 958 -7.45 -7.04 -2.09
C ARG A 958 -7.31 -6.09 -0.90
N THR A 959 -7.18 -4.78 -1.16
CA THR A 959 -7.16 -3.72 -0.13
C THR A 959 -8.57 -3.27 0.28
N SER A 960 -9.62 -3.82 -0.33
CA SER A 960 -11.00 -3.54 0.02
C SER A 960 -11.62 -4.77 0.66
N ALA A 961 -12.09 -4.65 1.90
CA ALA A 961 -13.00 -5.65 2.45
C ALA A 961 -14.23 -5.82 1.51
N PRO A 962 -14.77 -7.05 1.35
CA PRO A 962 -16.04 -7.25 0.68
C PRO A 962 -17.15 -6.65 1.53
N ALA A 963 -17.97 -5.78 0.94
CA ALA A 963 -19.08 -5.13 1.61
C ALA A 963 -20.23 -6.12 1.88
N LEU A 964 -20.16 -6.80 3.02
CA LEU A 964 -21.21 -7.64 3.58
C LEU A 964 -21.74 -6.99 4.87
N GLY A 965 -22.52 -5.93 4.70
CA GLY A 965 -23.16 -5.16 5.77
C GLY A 965 -23.68 -3.82 5.25
N GLU A 966 -24.93 -3.48 5.58
CA GLU A 966 -25.68 -2.34 5.01
C GLU A 966 -25.24 -0.95 5.52
N THR A 967 -24.15 -0.85 6.29
CA THR A 967 -23.59 0.43 6.74
C THR A 967 -22.67 1.01 5.67
N ALA A 968 -23.24 1.78 4.74
CA ALA A 968 -22.55 2.42 3.61
C ALA A 968 -21.46 3.47 3.95
N ALA A 969 -21.00 3.54 5.21
CA ALA A 969 -20.11 4.58 5.73
C ALA A 969 -18.62 4.18 5.85
N SER A 970 -18.27 2.89 5.79
CA SER A 970 -16.86 2.46 5.87
C SER A 970 -16.25 2.19 4.49
N GLN A 971 -15.85 3.27 3.79
CA GLN A 971 -14.91 3.13 2.67
C GLN A 971 -13.64 2.44 3.18
N ALA A 972 -13.33 1.26 2.63
CA ALA A 972 -12.29 0.36 3.11
C ALA A 972 -10.98 1.09 3.45
N THR A 973 -10.41 0.79 4.63
CA THR A 973 -9.32 1.61 5.17
C THR A 973 -8.09 1.60 4.25
N SER A 974 -7.75 0.46 3.64
CA SER A 974 -6.45 0.28 2.96
C SER A 974 -6.39 0.58 1.46
N ALA A 975 -7.51 0.88 0.78
CA ALA A 975 -7.51 1.15 -0.66
C ALA A 975 -6.75 2.44 -1.03
N PRO A 976 -6.03 2.50 -2.19
CA PRO A 976 -5.31 3.71 -2.60
C PRO A 976 -6.25 4.88 -2.95
N SER A 977 -6.00 6.05 -2.36
CA SER A 977 -6.70 7.31 -2.67
C SER A 977 -5.93 8.19 -3.67
N SER A 978 -4.70 7.83 -4.03
CA SER A 978 -3.92 8.45 -5.11
C SER A 978 -3.41 7.45 -6.16
N LYS A 979 -3.19 7.95 -7.38
CA LYS A 979 -2.72 7.16 -8.53
C LYS A 979 -1.25 6.74 -8.37
N GLU A 980 -0.47 7.55 -7.66
CA GLU A 980 0.94 7.32 -7.34
C GLU A 980 1.10 6.16 -6.35
N ARG A 981 0.30 6.14 -5.28
CA ARG A 981 0.29 5.03 -4.30
C ARG A 981 -0.21 3.74 -4.93
N GLY A 982 -1.26 3.82 -5.74
CA GLY A 982 -1.77 2.66 -6.51
C GLY A 982 -0.68 2.06 -7.41
N PHE A 983 0.05 2.90 -8.15
CA PHE A 983 1.18 2.45 -8.98
C PHE A 983 2.30 1.81 -8.15
N ALA A 984 2.70 2.43 -7.04
CA ALA A 984 3.72 1.89 -6.14
C ALA A 984 3.33 0.50 -5.58
N GLN A 985 2.06 0.29 -5.20
CA GLN A 985 1.57 -1.00 -4.72
C GLN A 985 1.46 -2.08 -5.83
N VAL A 986 1.25 -1.68 -7.09
CA VAL A 986 1.34 -2.60 -8.24
C VAL A 986 2.80 -3.04 -8.45
N VAL A 987 3.76 -2.10 -8.44
CA VAL A 987 5.19 -2.43 -8.55
C VAL A 987 5.64 -3.33 -7.40
N GLU A 988 5.23 -3.01 -6.18
CA GLU A 988 5.55 -3.81 -4.99
C GLU A 988 5.10 -5.26 -5.15
N PHE A 989 3.87 -5.47 -5.61
CA PHE A 989 3.34 -6.79 -5.91
C PHE A 989 4.15 -7.49 -7.01
N LEU A 990 4.39 -6.83 -8.14
CA LEU A 990 5.13 -7.43 -9.27
C LEU A 990 6.58 -7.80 -8.96
N LYS A 991 7.21 -7.18 -7.94
CA LYS A 991 8.59 -7.50 -7.55
C LYS A 991 8.68 -8.87 -6.82
N ASP A 992 7.62 -9.26 -6.10
CA ASP A 992 7.58 -10.45 -5.23
C ASP A 992 6.59 -11.52 -5.72
N TRP A 993 5.75 -11.22 -6.71
CA TRP A 993 4.74 -12.14 -7.23
C TRP A 993 5.34 -13.35 -7.95
N ASP A 994 4.99 -14.54 -7.47
CA ASP A 994 5.16 -15.80 -8.20
C ASP A 994 4.06 -15.95 -9.26
N TRP A 995 4.39 -15.58 -10.49
CA TRP A 995 3.50 -15.71 -11.64
C TRP A 995 3.12 -17.17 -11.98
N THR A 996 3.82 -18.18 -11.43
CA THR A 996 3.51 -19.60 -11.69
C THR A 996 2.25 -20.08 -10.96
N THR A 997 1.85 -19.42 -9.86
CA THR A 997 0.62 -19.75 -9.12
C THR A 997 -0.65 -19.17 -9.76
N GLY A 998 -0.49 -18.29 -10.76
CA GLY A 998 -1.58 -17.50 -11.34
C GLY A 998 -2.08 -16.39 -10.41
N LEU A 999 -3.16 -15.74 -10.83
CA LEU A 999 -3.86 -14.68 -10.09
C LEU A 999 -5.38 -14.83 -10.26
N SER A 1000 -6.14 -14.52 -9.21
CA SER A 1000 -7.60 -14.54 -9.19
C SER A 1000 -8.11 -13.18 -8.74
N VAL A 1001 -9.00 -12.55 -9.51
CA VAL A 1001 -9.53 -11.21 -9.22
C VAL A 1001 -11.06 -11.29 -9.06
N PRO A 1002 -11.63 -10.99 -7.88
CA PRO A 1002 -13.08 -11.04 -7.66
C PRO A 1002 -13.75 -9.77 -8.21
N LEU A 1003 -14.27 -9.84 -9.43
CA LEU A 1003 -14.92 -8.73 -10.13
C LEU A 1003 -16.45 -8.71 -9.96
N ASP A 1004 -16.96 -9.32 -8.87
CA ASP A 1004 -18.40 -9.48 -8.66
C ASP A 1004 -19.08 -8.13 -8.38
N ASN A 1005 -20.03 -7.76 -9.24
CA ASN A 1005 -20.95 -6.65 -8.99
C ASN A 1005 -22.12 -7.14 -8.12
N ALA A 1006 -22.44 -6.42 -7.06
CA ALA A 1006 -23.47 -6.82 -6.09
C ALA A 1006 -24.92 -6.78 -6.61
N ASP A 1007 -25.15 -6.25 -7.82
CA ASP A 1007 -26.49 -5.86 -8.31
C ASP A 1007 -27.16 -6.85 -9.29
N GLN A 1008 -26.73 -8.12 -9.35
CA GLN A 1008 -27.45 -9.13 -10.16
C GLN A 1008 -28.33 -10.05 -9.31
N ALA A 1009 -29.46 -9.49 -8.88
CA ALA A 1009 -30.61 -10.23 -8.38
C ALA A 1009 -31.24 -11.08 -9.52
N SER A 1010 -30.68 -12.26 -9.77
CA SER A 1010 -31.27 -13.29 -10.62
C SER A 1010 -31.07 -14.67 -9.98
N ALA A 1011 -31.98 -15.00 -9.07
CA ALA A 1011 -31.96 -16.26 -8.31
C ALA A 1011 -32.47 -17.44 -9.16
N ALA A 1012 -31.74 -17.82 -10.21
CA ALA A 1012 -32.08 -18.98 -11.05
C ALA A 1012 -30.87 -19.62 -11.80
N ALA A 1013 -29.68 -19.66 -11.19
CA ALA A 1013 -28.60 -20.53 -11.64
C ALA A 1013 -27.76 -21.00 -10.44
N PRO A 1014 -27.37 -22.29 -10.35
CA PRO A 1014 -26.53 -22.76 -9.26
C PRO A 1014 -25.18 -22.03 -9.30
N ALA A 1015 -24.71 -21.61 -8.13
CA ALA A 1015 -23.52 -20.76 -7.95
C ALA A 1015 -22.23 -21.44 -8.43
N LEU A 1016 -21.99 -21.39 -9.75
CA LEU A 1016 -20.67 -21.57 -10.30
C LEU A 1016 -19.85 -20.38 -9.78
N ARG A 1017 -18.95 -20.62 -8.81
CA ARG A 1017 -17.86 -19.68 -8.49
C ARG A 1017 -17.07 -19.46 -9.76
N GLN A 1018 -17.46 -18.45 -10.53
CA GLN A 1018 -16.86 -18.18 -11.83
C GLN A 1018 -15.56 -17.44 -11.58
N ARG A 1019 -14.57 -18.22 -11.10
CA ARG A 1019 -13.16 -17.88 -11.22
C ARG A 1019 -12.95 -17.44 -12.66
N LEU A 1020 -12.78 -16.14 -12.86
CA LEU A 1020 -11.76 -15.65 -13.78
C LEU A 1020 -10.40 -16.08 -13.20
N LEU A 1021 -10.14 -17.39 -13.26
CA LEU A 1021 -8.86 -17.85 -13.75
C LEU A 1021 -8.64 -17.09 -15.05
N ALA A 1022 -7.44 -16.55 -15.22
CA ALA A 1022 -7.04 -15.86 -16.43
C ALA A 1022 -6.93 -16.82 -17.63
N THR A 1023 -8.06 -17.38 -18.09
CA THR A 1023 -8.21 -18.06 -19.38
C THR A 1023 -8.40 -17.04 -20.52
N LEU A 1024 -7.93 -15.81 -20.32
CA LEU A 1024 -7.36 -15.03 -21.41
C LEU A 1024 -5.98 -15.63 -21.70
N HIS A 1025 -5.92 -16.54 -22.67
CA HIS A 1025 -4.65 -16.91 -23.29
C HIS A 1025 -3.95 -15.61 -23.73
N GLY A 1026 -2.76 -15.34 -23.15
CA GLY A 1026 -2.08 -14.04 -23.25
C GLY A 1026 -1.89 -13.26 -21.93
N LEU A 1027 -2.50 -13.69 -20.81
CA LEU A 1027 -2.25 -13.10 -19.49
C LEU A 1027 -0.98 -13.65 -18.80
N CYS A 1028 -0.53 -14.84 -19.20
CA CYS A 1028 0.78 -15.36 -18.83
C CYS A 1028 1.78 -15.06 -19.95
N PRO A 1029 2.58 -13.98 -19.85
CA PRO A 1029 3.75 -13.81 -20.72
C PRO A 1029 4.66 -15.04 -20.67
N ASN A 1030 5.45 -15.27 -21.71
CA ASN A 1030 6.44 -16.35 -21.69
C ASN A 1030 7.40 -16.17 -20.50
N ALA A 1031 8.04 -17.25 -20.03
CA ALA A 1031 8.86 -17.22 -18.82
C ALA A 1031 10.01 -16.20 -18.87
N VAL A 1032 10.49 -15.83 -20.06
CA VAL A 1032 11.52 -14.78 -20.26
C VAL A 1032 10.93 -13.41 -19.96
N VAL A 1033 9.75 -13.10 -20.50
CA VAL A 1033 9.04 -11.85 -20.28
C VAL A 1033 8.54 -11.73 -18.84
N ALA A 1034 8.01 -12.80 -18.24
CA ALA A 1034 7.60 -12.81 -16.84
C ALA A 1034 8.77 -12.47 -15.90
N ARG A 1035 9.93 -13.13 -16.08
CA ARG A 1035 11.17 -12.81 -15.34
C ARG A 1035 11.66 -11.37 -15.58
N ARG A 1036 11.51 -10.85 -16.82
CA ARG A 1036 11.84 -9.46 -17.16
C ARG A 1036 10.93 -8.47 -16.42
N ILE A 1037 9.63 -8.73 -16.32
CA ILE A 1037 8.69 -7.91 -15.54
C ILE A 1037 9.12 -7.87 -14.07
N THR A 1038 9.42 -9.02 -13.45
CA THR A 1038 9.91 -9.09 -12.07
C THR A 1038 11.23 -8.32 -11.88
N ALA A 1039 12.18 -8.41 -12.83
CA ALA A 1039 13.43 -7.68 -12.78
C ALA A 1039 13.24 -6.15 -12.88
N LEU A 1040 12.38 -5.70 -13.81
CA LEU A 1040 12.02 -4.28 -13.96
C LEU A 1040 11.25 -3.75 -12.74
N ALA A 1041 10.36 -4.55 -12.14
CA ALA A 1041 9.65 -4.19 -10.92
C ALA A 1041 10.62 -4.03 -9.74
N LYS A 1042 11.60 -4.93 -9.58
CA LYS A 1042 12.68 -4.80 -8.58
C LYS A 1042 13.53 -3.55 -8.80
N ALA A 1043 13.96 -3.28 -10.05
CA ALA A 1043 14.71 -2.07 -10.37
C ALA A 1043 13.88 -0.79 -10.11
N THR A 1044 12.59 -0.82 -10.44
CA THR A 1044 11.65 0.28 -10.15
C THR A 1044 11.47 0.50 -8.65
N TRP A 1045 11.39 -0.57 -7.87
CA TRP A 1045 11.29 -0.50 -6.40
C TRP A 1045 12.51 0.17 -5.77
N GLU A 1046 13.72 -0.18 -6.20
CA GLU A 1046 14.93 0.50 -5.72
C GLU A 1046 15.03 1.95 -6.23
N CYS A 1047 14.51 2.26 -7.43
CA CYS A 1047 14.37 3.64 -7.89
C CYS A 1047 13.39 4.47 -7.02
N LEU A 1048 12.29 3.88 -6.54
CA LEU A 1048 11.34 4.52 -5.62
C LEU A 1048 12.00 4.78 -4.25
N LYS A 1049 12.76 3.82 -3.70
CA LYS A 1049 13.56 4.07 -2.48
C LYS A 1049 14.61 5.15 -2.69
N GLY A 1050 15.26 5.19 -3.86
CA GLY A 1050 16.21 6.24 -4.22
C GLY A 1050 15.59 7.64 -4.25
N MET A 1051 14.27 7.77 -4.43
CA MET A 1051 13.58 9.07 -4.33
C MET A 1051 13.46 9.56 -2.87
N GLU A 1052 13.49 8.66 -1.88
CA GLU A 1052 13.49 9.03 -0.43
C GLU A 1052 14.75 9.83 -0.03
N THR A 1053 15.85 9.64 -0.77
CA THR A 1053 17.14 10.32 -0.53
C THR A 1053 17.51 11.33 -1.62
N GLY A 1054 16.67 11.52 -2.64
CA GLY A 1054 16.95 12.38 -3.80
C GLY A 1054 17.92 11.79 -4.84
N ALA A 1055 18.32 10.52 -4.71
CA ALA A 1055 19.20 9.82 -5.64
C ALA A 1055 18.51 9.33 -6.94
N SER A 1056 17.20 9.53 -7.07
CA SER A 1056 16.38 9.08 -8.19
C SER A 1056 15.22 10.04 -8.48
N SER A 1057 14.57 9.89 -9.63
CA SER A 1057 13.45 10.71 -10.09
C SER A 1057 12.34 9.86 -10.73
N VAL A 1058 11.12 10.42 -10.81
CA VAL A 1058 9.99 9.72 -11.43
C VAL A 1058 10.30 9.35 -12.88
N LYS A 1059 10.96 10.24 -13.64
CA LYS A 1059 11.28 9.98 -15.06
C LYS A 1059 12.14 8.73 -15.25
N ARG A 1060 13.14 8.52 -14.38
CA ARG A 1060 14.06 7.36 -14.42
C ARG A 1060 13.35 6.02 -14.31
N ILE A 1061 12.21 5.95 -13.62
CA ILE A 1061 11.39 4.73 -13.48
C ILE A 1061 10.83 4.26 -14.83
N PHE A 1062 10.62 5.18 -15.79
CA PHE A 1062 10.02 4.88 -17.08
C PHE A 1062 11.08 4.74 -18.20
N HIS A 1063 12.36 4.99 -17.92
CA HIS A 1063 13.43 4.80 -18.89
C HIS A 1063 13.79 3.33 -19.05
N HIS A 1064 13.68 2.82 -20.28
CA HIS A 1064 14.02 1.43 -20.59
C HIS A 1064 15.52 1.27 -20.95
N PRO A 1065 16.27 0.38 -20.28
CA PRO A 1065 17.61 0.01 -20.72
C PRO A 1065 17.52 -0.75 -22.05
N VAL A 1066 18.48 -0.53 -22.95
CA VAL A 1066 18.50 -1.16 -24.28
C VAL A 1066 19.68 -2.11 -24.50
N ASP A 1067 20.61 -2.17 -23.54
CA ASP A 1067 21.90 -2.86 -23.70
C ASP A 1067 21.78 -4.40 -23.64
N HIS A 1068 20.63 -4.92 -23.20
CA HIS A 1068 20.33 -6.36 -23.12
C HIS A 1068 19.68 -6.94 -24.38
N TYR A 1069 19.54 -6.16 -25.45
CA TYR A 1069 19.04 -6.63 -26.75
C TYR A 1069 20.19 -6.99 -27.68
N ASP A 1070 20.05 -8.07 -28.44
CA ASP A 1070 21.06 -8.52 -29.40
C ASP A 1070 21.18 -7.59 -30.59
N PHE A 1071 20.06 -6.98 -30.99
CA PHE A 1071 20.02 -5.88 -31.94
C PHE A 1071 18.80 -5.00 -31.72
N VAL A 1072 18.87 -3.77 -32.25
CA VAL A 1072 17.77 -2.79 -32.19
C VAL A 1072 17.52 -2.24 -33.59
N VAL A 1073 16.27 -2.28 -34.03
CA VAL A 1073 15.80 -1.60 -35.24
C VAL A 1073 15.44 -0.16 -34.86
N GLU A 1074 16.08 0.82 -35.48
CA GLU A 1074 15.76 2.24 -35.29
C GLU A 1074 14.83 2.72 -36.41
N LEU A 1075 13.79 3.48 -36.03
CA LEU A 1075 12.68 3.90 -36.90
C LEU A 1075 12.65 5.42 -37.06
N LYS A 1076 12.27 5.89 -38.25
CA LYS A 1076 12.19 7.32 -38.56
C LYS A 1076 11.02 7.97 -37.84
N THR A 1077 11.33 8.78 -36.84
CA THR A 1077 10.38 9.46 -35.95
C THR A 1077 9.31 10.28 -36.69
N ALA A 1078 9.69 10.97 -37.77
CA ALA A 1078 8.79 11.78 -38.59
C ALA A 1078 7.68 11.00 -39.30
N LEU A 1079 7.81 9.67 -39.42
CA LEU A 1079 6.81 8.78 -40.04
C LEU A 1079 5.93 8.04 -39.02
N SER A 1080 6.24 8.12 -37.72
CA SER A 1080 5.46 7.47 -36.65
C SER A 1080 4.32 8.37 -36.18
N PRO A 1081 3.03 8.04 -36.44
CA PRO A 1081 1.91 8.95 -36.16
C PRO A 1081 1.64 9.23 -34.68
N ARG A 1082 2.32 8.49 -33.81
CA ARG A 1082 2.24 8.57 -32.35
C ARG A 1082 3.52 9.10 -31.70
N TYR A 1083 4.54 9.51 -32.46
CA TYR A 1083 5.86 9.88 -31.92
C TYR A 1083 5.79 10.93 -30.80
N TYR A 1084 4.88 11.90 -30.90
CA TYR A 1084 4.61 12.90 -29.85
C TYR A 1084 4.22 12.32 -28.47
N GLN A 1085 3.88 11.03 -28.40
CA GLN A 1085 3.56 10.30 -27.17
C GLN A 1085 4.79 9.68 -26.51
N GLN A 1086 5.97 9.66 -27.15
CA GLN A 1086 7.20 9.12 -26.54
C GLN A 1086 7.65 9.96 -25.33
N LEU A 1087 8.24 9.32 -24.32
CA LEU A 1087 8.70 9.98 -23.07
C LEU A 1087 9.71 11.11 -23.29
N ASP A 1088 10.55 10.98 -24.31
CA ASP A 1088 11.60 11.92 -24.71
C ASP A 1088 11.42 12.31 -26.18
N ALA A 1089 10.17 12.50 -26.60
CA ALA A 1089 9.83 12.94 -27.95
C ALA A 1089 10.43 14.33 -28.25
N ASP A 1090 11.26 14.45 -29.29
CA ASP A 1090 11.84 15.74 -29.71
C ASP A 1090 10.78 16.61 -30.42
N PRO A 1091 10.42 17.78 -29.86
CA PRO A 1091 9.45 18.68 -30.49
C PRO A 1091 9.84 19.16 -31.89
N SER A 1092 11.13 19.14 -32.25
CA SER A 1092 11.60 19.56 -33.57
C SER A 1092 11.06 18.70 -34.72
N VAL A 1093 10.58 17.48 -34.42
CA VAL A 1093 10.00 16.53 -35.40
C VAL A 1093 8.59 16.94 -35.84
N TRP A 1094 7.85 17.73 -35.05
CA TRP A 1094 6.49 18.18 -35.38
C TRP A 1094 6.32 19.71 -35.39
N THR A 1095 7.24 20.46 -34.80
CA THR A 1095 7.29 21.93 -34.94
C THR A 1095 7.95 22.30 -36.27
N SER A 1096 7.11 22.59 -37.27
CA SER A 1096 7.56 22.92 -38.63
C SER A 1096 8.58 24.07 -38.66
N LYS A 1097 9.68 23.88 -39.41
CA LYS A 1097 10.63 24.95 -39.74
C LYS A 1097 10.14 25.89 -40.85
N ASN A 1098 8.95 25.66 -41.42
CA ASN A 1098 8.47 26.43 -42.57
C ASN A 1098 7.95 27.80 -42.13
N LYS A 1099 8.64 28.86 -42.59
CA LYS A 1099 8.37 30.27 -42.31
C LYS A 1099 7.03 30.83 -42.83
N TYR A 1100 6.23 30.00 -43.51
CA TYR A 1100 5.03 30.41 -44.24
C TYR A 1100 3.90 29.39 -44.05
N ALA A 1101 2.78 29.83 -43.46
CA ALA A 1101 1.60 28.99 -43.20
C ALA A 1101 0.82 28.58 -44.48
N ASN A 1102 1.20 29.13 -45.63
CA ASN A 1102 0.41 29.08 -46.87
C ASN A 1102 0.84 27.94 -47.82
N ALA A 1103 1.95 27.26 -47.52
CA ALA A 1103 2.48 26.14 -48.31
C ALA A 1103 1.89 24.82 -47.82
N VAL A 1104 0.59 24.60 -48.08
CA VAL A 1104 -0.07 23.31 -47.93
C VAL A 1104 0.02 22.56 -49.26
N ASP A 1105 0.61 21.35 -49.25
CA ASP A 1105 0.60 20.46 -50.40
C ASP A 1105 -0.85 20.14 -50.79
N LYS A 1106 -1.27 20.56 -51.99
CA LYS A 1106 -2.66 20.43 -52.45
C LYS A 1106 -3.01 19.04 -52.98
N ASP A 1107 -2.02 18.20 -53.27
CA ASP A 1107 -2.18 17.00 -54.09
C ASP A 1107 -2.41 15.69 -53.33
N SER A 1108 -2.72 15.75 -52.02
CA SER A 1108 -3.37 14.62 -51.34
C SER A 1108 -4.28 15.10 -50.23
N SER A 1109 -5.59 14.91 -50.36
CA SER A 1109 -6.46 14.74 -49.20
C SER A 1109 -6.11 13.38 -48.57
N PRO A 1110 -5.45 13.33 -47.40
CA PRO A 1110 -5.05 12.04 -46.83
C PRO A 1110 -6.31 11.25 -46.46
N SER A 1111 -6.43 10.03 -46.98
CA SER A 1111 -7.50 9.12 -46.61
C SER A 1111 -7.48 8.90 -45.10
N ILE A 1112 -8.60 9.19 -44.43
CA ILE A 1112 -8.73 9.01 -42.98
C ILE A 1112 -8.76 7.51 -42.70
N MET A 1113 -7.75 6.99 -42.02
CA MET A 1113 -7.64 5.58 -41.67
C MET A 1113 -7.62 5.44 -40.14
N PRO A 1114 -8.77 5.21 -39.50
CA PRO A 1114 -8.83 4.98 -38.05
C PRO A 1114 -7.98 3.76 -37.64
N GLY A 1115 -7.22 3.91 -36.57
CA GLY A 1115 -6.30 2.90 -36.06
C GLY A 1115 -5.01 2.70 -36.86
N PHE A 1116 -4.79 3.41 -37.97
CA PHE A 1116 -3.58 3.24 -38.79
C PHE A 1116 -2.33 3.72 -38.05
N ASP A 1117 -1.46 2.77 -37.68
CA ASP A 1117 -0.12 3.01 -37.15
C ASP A 1117 0.89 2.11 -37.88
N PRO A 1118 1.64 2.65 -38.87
CA PRO A 1118 2.58 1.86 -39.65
C PRO A 1118 3.75 1.30 -38.82
N VAL A 1119 4.03 1.84 -37.63
CA VAL A 1119 5.04 1.28 -36.71
C VAL A 1119 4.51 0.04 -36.01
N SER A 1120 3.25 0.07 -35.54
CA SER A 1120 2.60 -1.11 -34.95
C SER A 1120 2.45 -2.22 -35.99
N MET A 1121 1.99 -1.88 -37.21
CA MET A 1121 1.83 -2.85 -38.30
C MET A 1121 3.17 -3.50 -38.67
N LEU A 1122 4.25 -2.71 -38.81
CA LEU A 1122 5.60 -3.24 -39.04
C LEU A 1122 6.05 -4.16 -37.90
N TYR A 1123 5.78 -3.80 -36.64
CA TYR A 1123 6.10 -4.68 -35.51
C TYR A 1123 5.35 -6.01 -35.59
N ASP A 1124 4.05 -6.00 -35.90
CA ASP A 1124 3.22 -7.21 -35.97
C ASP A 1124 3.61 -8.09 -37.17
N ASP A 1125 3.96 -7.50 -38.32
CA ASP A 1125 4.53 -8.21 -39.47
C ASP A 1125 5.88 -8.87 -39.12
N LEU A 1126 6.80 -8.13 -38.51
CA LEU A 1126 8.10 -8.66 -38.08
C LEU A 1126 7.93 -9.77 -37.00
N LYS A 1127 7.00 -9.59 -36.06
CA LYS A 1127 6.68 -10.58 -35.04
C LYS A 1127 6.12 -11.87 -35.67
N PHE A 1128 5.25 -11.74 -36.68
CA PHE A 1128 4.73 -12.89 -37.41
C PHE A 1128 5.84 -13.61 -38.21
N VAL A 1129 6.55 -12.89 -39.09
CA VAL A 1129 7.60 -13.46 -39.96
C VAL A 1129 8.72 -14.14 -39.16
N TYR A 1130 9.11 -13.58 -38.01
CA TYR A 1130 10.22 -14.10 -37.21
C TYR A 1130 9.80 -14.77 -35.89
N THR A 1131 8.56 -15.24 -35.76
CA THR A 1131 8.03 -15.90 -34.54
C THR A 1131 9.00 -16.97 -33.98
N ASP A 1132 9.52 -17.82 -34.86
CA ASP A 1132 10.43 -18.92 -34.49
C ASP A 1132 11.91 -18.49 -34.39
N THR A 1133 12.23 -17.22 -34.65
CA THR A 1133 13.62 -16.74 -34.79
C THR A 1133 14.05 -15.70 -33.76
N VAL A 1134 13.24 -14.66 -33.52
CA VAL A 1134 13.54 -13.59 -32.55
C VAL A 1134 12.33 -13.24 -31.68
N LEU A 1135 12.59 -12.88 -30.43
CA LEU A 1135 11.61 -12.28 -29.54
C LEU A 1135 11.73 -10.75 -29.63
N LEU A 1136 10.72 -10.11 -30.21
CA LEU A 1136 10.68 -8.65 -30.46
C LEU A 1136 9.94 -7.88 -29.35
N PHE A 1137 10.36 -6.64 -29.12
CA PHE A 1137 9.83 -5.74 -28.09
C PHE A 1137 9.77 -4.30 -28.64
N TYR A 1138 8.67 -3.57 -28.44
CA TYR A 1138 8.54 -2.16 -28.81
C TYR A 1138 7.62 -1.39 -27.85
N ASP A 1139 7.71 -0.05 -27.83
CA ASP A 1139 6.75 0.83 -27.15
C ASP A 1139 5.59 1.21 -28.10
N PRO A 1140 4.34 0.76 -27.86
CA PRO A 1140 3.19 1.13 -28.69
C PRO A 1140 2.78 2.61 -28.54
N LEU A 1141 3.32 3.36 -27.58
CA LEU A 1141 2.99 4.75 -27.29
C LEU A 1141 4.02 5.73 -27.88
N GLY A 1142 4.26 5.60 -29.18
CA GLY A 1142 5.16 6.49 -29.93
C GLY A 1142 6.61 6.01 -30.03
N GLY A 1143 6.89 4.75 -29.69
CA GLY A 1143 8.24 4.18 -29.75
C GLY A 1143 8.89 4.33 -31.12
N ASN A 1144 10.17 4.71 -31.12
CA ASN A 1144 11.01 4.85 -32.31
C ASN A 1144 12.03 3.72 -32.48
N ARG A 1145 11.90 2.64 -31.70
CA ARG A 1145 12.83 1.50 -31.66
C ARG A 1145 12.10 0.18 -31.43
N ILE A 1146 12.61 -0.88 -32.06
CA ILE A 1146 12.21 -2.27 -31.80
C ILE A 1146 13.44 -3.03 -31.32
N GLY A 1147 13.42 -3.55 -30.09
CA GLY A 1147 14.48 -4.39 -29.54
C GLY A 1147 14.23 -5.87 -29.84
N ALA A 1148 15.31 -6.60 -30.18
CA ALA A 1148 15.23 -8.01 -30.52
C ALA A 1148 16.17 -8.86 -29.66
N VAL A 1149 15.73 -10.08 -29.35
CA VAL A 1149 16.56 -11.12 -28.71
C VAL A 1149 16.46 -12.39 -29.55
N TRP A 1150 17.60 -12.94 -29.98
CA TRP A 1150 17.66 -14.22 -30.69
C TRP A 1150 17.13 -15.35 -29.81
N GLN A 1151 16.37 -16.29 -30.40
CA GLN A 1151 16.05 -17.52 -29.68
C GLN A 1151 17.36 -18.26 -29.32
N PRO A 1152 17.66 -18.52 -28.02
CA PRO A 1152 18.95 -19.08 -27.61
C PRO A 1152 19.28 -20.43 -28.26
N ALA A 1153 18.24 -21.17 -28.65
CA ALA A 1153 18.36 -22.38 -29.43
C ALA A 1153 19.11 -22.17 -30.77
N LEU A 1154 18.81 -21.11 -31.51
CA LEU A 1154 19.29 -20.94 -32.88
C LEU A 1154 20.76 -20.50 -33.00
N ARG A 1155 21.40 -20.16 -31.88
CA ARG A 1155 22.85 -19.85 -31.85
C ARG A 1155 23.74 -21.08 -31.92
N THR A 1156 23.24 -22.27 -31.59
CA THR A 1156 24.04 -23.52 -31.71
C THR A 1156 23.88 -24.14 -33.10
N PRO A 1157 24.95 -24.64 -33.74
CA PRO A 1157 24.86 -25.38 -35.00
C PRO A 1157 23.88 -26.56 -34.96
N ARG A 1158 23.02 -26.69 -35.98
CA ARG A 1158 21.95 -27.72 -36.05
C ARG A 1158 21.90 -28.42 -37.40
N PRO A 1159 21.53 -29.71 -37.49
CA PRO A 1159 21.26 -30.35 -38.77
C PRO A 1159 20.13 -29.63 -39.53
N PHE A 1160 20.34 -29.38 -40.82
CA PHE A 1160 19.33 -28.78 -41.70
C PHE A 1160 18.00 -29.57 -41.72
N ARG A 1161 16.88 -28.85 -41.80
CA ARG A 1161 15.51 -29.39 -41.93
C ARG A 1161 14.68 -28.48 -42.83
N VAL A 1162 13.87 -29.06 -43.71
CA VAL A 1162 13.05 -28.34 -44.70
C VAL A 1162 12.02 -27.40 -44.05
N LEU A 1163 11.45 -27.80 -42.90
CA LEU A 1163 10.55 -26.98 -42.08
C LEU A 1163 11.28 -26.46 -40.83
N GLY A 1164 12.39 -25.76 -41.04
CA GLY A 1164 13.26 -25.26 -39.97
C GLY A 1164 12.69 -24.06 -39.20
N GLY A 1165 11.88 -23.22 -39.84
CA GLY A 1165 11.26 -22.03 -39.22
C GLY A 1165 12.15 -20.77 -39.15
N PHE A 1166 13.41 -20.82 -39.60
CA PHE A 1166 14.34 -19.68 -39.53
C PHE A 1166 15.24 -19.58 -40.77
N SER A 1167 15.66 -18.34 -41.10
CA SER A 1167 16.67 -18.08 -42.13
C SER A 1167 18.04 -18.58 -41.68
N SER A 1168 18.68 -19.45 -42.47
CA SER A 1168 19.86 -20.21 -42.04
C SER A 1168 20.98 -20.21 -43.09
N THR A 1169 22.21 -20.43 -42.64
CA THR A 1169 23.42 -20.49 -43.46
C THR A 1169 24.30 -21.68 -43.06
N PRO A 1170 25.03 -22.35 -43.98
CA PRO A 1170 25.91 -23.46 -43.64
C PRO A 1170 27.08 -23.04 -42.74
N VAL A 1171 27.47 -23.92 -41.81
CA VAL A 1171 28.66 -23.69 -40.96
C VAL A 1171 29.96 -23.94 -41.78
N PRO A 1172 30.96 -23.02 -41.76
CA PRO A 1172 32.21 -23.21 -42.49
C PRO A 1172 33.03 -24.43 -42.01
N LYS A 1173 33.62 -25.18 -42.94
CA LYS A 1173 34.35 -26.45 -42.66
C LYS A 1173 35.63 -26.32 -41.80
N ILE A 1174 36.05 -25.11 -41.41
CA ILE A 1174 37.38 -24.85 -40.81
C ILE A 1174 37.46 -25.22 -39.31
N GLU A 1175 36.34 -25.20 -38.57
CA GLU A 1175 36.33 -25.49 -37.13
C GLU A 1175 36.03 -26.96 -36.78
N ALA A 1176 35.71 -27.79 -37.78
CA ALA A 1176 35.36 -29.20 -37.57
C ALA A 1176 36.60 -30.07 -37.30
N LYS A 1177 37.07 -30.11 -36.04
CA LYS A 1177 38.04 -31.12 -35.58
C LYS A 1177 37.43 -32.53 -35.70
N ALA A 1178 37.77 -33.19 -36.81
CA ALA A 1178 37.78 -34.61 -37.13
C ALA A 1178 36.92 -35.61 -36.29
N LYS A 1179 36.19 -36.47 -37.04
CA LYS A 1179 35.58 -37.77 -36.63
C LYS A 1179 34.12 -37.81 -36.13
N GLU A 1180 33.26 -36.90 -36.53
CA GLU A 1180 31.82 -37.21 -36.66
C GLU A 1180 31.34 -37.08 -38.11
N LYS A 1181 30.40 -37.94 -38.52
CA LYS A 1181 29.85 -38.00 -39.89
C LYS A 1181 29.23 -36.66 -40.30
N GLU A 1182 29.41 -36.27 -41.56
CA GLU A 1182 28.86 -35.05 -42.16
C GLU A 1182 27.34 -34.93 -41.99
N LYS A 1183 26.91 -34.31 -40.88
CA LYS A 1183 25.58 -33.69 -40.79
C LYS A 1183 25.73 -32.30 -41.38
N GLY A 1184 24.91 -31.96 -42.37
CA GLY A 1184 24.87 -30.60 -42.92
C GLY A 1184 24.38 -29.63 -41.85
N LEU A 1185 25.31 -29.05 -41.09
CA LEU A 1185 25.01 -28.13 -40.01
C LEU A 1185 24.78 -26.73 -40.55
N VAL A 1186 23.70 -26.11 -40.08
CA VAL A 1186 23.33 -24.73 -40.34
C VAL A 1186 23.25 -23.95 -39.03
N ILE A 1187 23.48 -22.64 -39.13
CA ILE A 1187 23.31 -21.64 -38.07
C ILE A 1187 22.42 -20.51 -38.58
N VAL A 1188 21.88 -19.67 -37.70
CA VAL A 1188 21.04 -18.52 -38.10
C VAL A 1188 21.80 -17.55 -39.02
N ASN A 1189 21.13 -17.05 -40.07
CA ASN A 1189 21.72 -16.13 -41.03
C ASN A 1189 21.42 -14.67 -40.67
N GLU A 1190 22.09 -14.16 -39.63
CA GLU A 1190 21.85 -12.81 -39.08
C GLU A 1190 21.92 -11.70 -40.15
N ARG A 1191 22.86 -11.81 -41.10
CA ARG A 1191 23.04 -10.81 -42.17
C ARG A 1191 21.85 -10.76 -43.13
N ALA A 1192 21.30 -11.91 -43.50
CA ALA A 1192 20.10 -11.96 -44.34
C ALA A 1192 18.89 -11.38 -43.59
N ILE A 1193 18.72 -11.77 -42.32
CA ILE A 1193 17.62 -11.28 -41.47
C ILE A 1193 17.68 -9.76 -41.31
N PHE A 1194 18.85 -9.16 -41.07
CA PHE A 1194 18.96 -7.70 -40.99
C PHE A 1194 18.60 -7.00 -42.31
N ALA A 1195 18.99 -7.55 -43.45
CA ALA A 1195 18.62 -7.03 -44.77
C ALA A 1195 17.13 -7.21 -45.08
N GLU A 1196 16.53 -8.34 -44.68
CA GLU A 1196 15.10 -8.62 -44.81
C GLU A 1196 14.27 -7.68 -43.92
N ILE A 1197 14.66 -7.46 -42.66
CA ILE A 1197 14.02 -6.48 -41.75
C ILE A 1197 14.07 -5.07 -42.36
N GLN A 1198 15.22 -4.64 -42.87
CA GLN A 1198 15.35 -3.32 -43.50
C GLN A 1198 14.51 -3.21 -44.79
N ARG A 1199 14.36 -4.30 -45.54
CA ARG A 1199 13.51 -4.36 -46.74
C ARG A 1199 12.02 -4.32 -46.41
N ILE A 1200 11.55 -5.09 -45.42
CA ILE A 1200 10.16 -5.07 -44.94
C ILE A 1200 9.82 -3.68 -44.40
N GLY A 1201 10.70 -3.12 -43.56
CA GLY A 1201 10.53 -1.77 -43.00
C GLY A 1201 10.64 -0.63 -44.01
N SER A 1202 11.19 -0.87 -45.20
CA SER A 1202 11.22 0.07 -46.33
C SER A 1202 11.63 1.49 -45.91
N THR A 1203 10.78 2.49 -46.10
CA THR A 1203 11.06 3.89 -45.73
C THR A 1203 10.93 4.17 -44.22
N LEU A 1204 10.28 3.32 -43.44
CA LEU A 1204 10.07 3.48 -41.99
C LEU A 1204 11.31 3.16 -41.17
N THR A 1205 12.07 2.14 -41.58
CA THR A 1205 13.33 1.77 -40.92
C THR A 1205 14.43 2.76 -41.28
N GLU A 1206 15.15 3.23 -40.28
CA GLU A 1206 16.34 4.07 -40.44
C GLU A 1206 17.59 3.18 -40.58
N ARG A 1207 17.78 2.26 -39.63
CA ARG A 1207 18.85 1.26 -39.65
C ARG A 1207 18.59 0.12 -38.65
N VAL A 1208 19.26 -1.02 -38.86
CA VAL A 1208 19.34 -2.12 -37.89
C VAL A 1208 20.71 -2.06 -37.21
N VAL A 1209 20.73 -1.94 -35.89
CA VAL A 1209 21.96 -1.79 -35.08
C VAL A 1209 22.21 -3.07 -34.29
N PRO A 1210 23.15 -3.94 -34.70
CA PRO A 1210 23.58 -5.06 -33.85
C PRO A 1210 24.29 -4.54 -32.61
N ARG A 1211 24.12 -5.24 -31.49
CA ARG A 1211 24.82 -4.97 -30.23
C ARG A 1211 25.77 -6.12 -29.96
N SER A 1212 27.04 -5.80 -29.71
CA SER A 1212 27.99 -6.77 -29.18
C SER A 1212 27.56 -7.15 -27.76
N ALA A 1213 27.35 -8.45 -27.53
CA ALA A 1213 27.08 -9.01 -26.21
C ALA A 1213 28.29 -8.92 -25.27
#